data_AF-A0A1Q3E7Z4-F1
#
_entry.id   AF-A0A1Q3E7Z4-F1
#
_cell.length_a   1.000
_cell.length_b   1.000
_cell.length_c   1.000
_cell.angle_alpha   90.00
_cell.angle_beta   90.00
_cell.angle_gamma   90.00
#
_symmetry.space_group_name_H-M   'P 1'
#
loop_
_entity.id
_entity.type
_entity.pdbx_description
1 polymer ?
#
loop_
_entity_poly.entity_id
_entity_poly.type
_entity_poly.pdbx_seq_one_letter_code
_entity_poly.pdbx_strand_id
1 'polypeptide(L)'
;MPLGPILLNDGNKIPAIAYGTGSKMKYHDITQYIEQAIELGFSHIDTAAFYQTEKYVGKAIKESGLARSELFITTKYPRDVPIQKSVKESLANLGLQYLDLYLIHQPLLIPDIVKAWKDFEKVQQDGLAKSIGISNVVDVQQLEDLIKHSEVKPAVNQIELHPYNYYKMKPIMDVCAKHKIVVEAYSSLSPITTYPGGPVDVPLKAAAQRIGATPTQVVFLWVKAKGAVIVTTSTTKAHMEEYLAVSDLPDLTKEEVADIDAAGAKGPPSGIPTINTKEKALGAVITNSAAHLRIIDMVSKITSAESVNVLIVGAGPVGLVSALLLLRGGLSVRVIAKETKPRTGCRGPGIQPRTLELYKFLGVLDDILAGSGPHQTIHQYTSPDNGEPPVILWDDSKEKVVEKVDKPYLSTRIIAQVDHEAIFRACLLRDYGCQVEFGTELISYEQGSDTVEATLLKSLTHKTETETTKFDWLIGADGAHSVHIKAWGALAEKSLLIRPYMSAFSAQHSTPSQPKSDTRVQVMIASQDVEYTTEKLKLNGVVGDGNTKGRRDMLVDMIHELSGRKDLVFGDLIGIGVWRPNIRMVDNFGKGKVWIAGDAAHVHSPTGGQGLNSGVQDAFNLCWKLSLVHKGKSTSNKLMASYTEERMRVVKAMLNVTTRLLRQAFGVNEDKTVNIEVNSAQTTISTTTTSTNSPDKKQPSGINNIVRGFELRMFGINYRGSSIVLDEVAPPAEVLDPYKMSPEEPVRGGDRAPEAPDLKILHENSSDGITSLFEIFDTTKHTALVFFKSPLAIQEFSRALANYPNGTMRIVVIHPQGSTERVLIDGKQEGDVVEVLDTKGHAYGSYLRGVDSNAVVASEGAVSQDTGGIVIVIRPDGHVGAIVKDVAGVDRYRRKVFT
;
A
#
# COMPACT_ATOMS: atom_id res chain seq x y z
N MET A 1 -13.72 30.69 24.51
CA MET A 1 -13.42 29.35 24.00
C MET A 1 -14.49 28.40 24.46
N PRO A 2 -15.21 27.72 23.56
CA PRO A 2 -16.50 27.14 23.90
C PRO A 2 -16.38 25.94 24.87
N LEU A 3 -15.34 25.10 24.76
CA LEU A 3 -15.13 23.93 25.63
C LEU A 3 -14.12 24.12 26.79
N GLY A 4 -13.57 25.33 26.95
CA GLY A 4 -12.50 25.62 27.91
C GLY A 4 -11.15 24.94 27.56
N PRO A 5 -10.01 25.47 28.05
CA PRO A 5 -8.71 24.85 27.80
C PRO A 5 -8.37 23.73 28.78
N ILE A 6 -7.61 22.74 28.32
CA ILE A 6 -7.04 21.63 29.11
C ILE A 6 -5.61 21.97 29.52
N LEU A 7 -5.24 21.66 30.76
CA LEU A 7 -3.89 21.86 31.29
C LEU A 7 -2.95 20.73 30.84
N LEU A 8 -1.84 21.08 30.19
CA LEU A 8 -0.77 20.15 29.81
C LEU A 8 0.21 19.92 30.98
N ASN A 9 0.97 18.82 30.94
CA ASN A 9 1.95 18.48 31.98
C ASN A 9 3.15 19.44 32.06
N ASP A 10 3.33 20.30 31.07
CA ASP A 10 4.35 21.35 31.01
C ASP A 10 3.83 22.72 31.47
N GLY A 11 2.57 22.79 31.92
CA GLY A 11 1.93 24.01 32.43
C GLY A 11 1.24 24.87 31.36
N ASN A 12 1.42 24.57 30.08
CA ASN A 12 0.69 25.24 29.01
C ASN A 12 -0.78 24.78 28.95
N LYS A 13 -1.60 25.54 28.24
CA LYS A 13 -3.04 25.29 28.09
C LYS A 13 -3.38 25.04 26.63
N ILE A 14 -4.02 23.91 26.34
CA ILE A 14 -4.47 23.54 25.00
C ILE A 14 -5.98 23.71 24.88
N PRO A 15 -6.50 24.35 23.81
CA PRO A 15 -7.90 24.26 23.42
C PRO A 15 -8.44 22.83 23.39
N ALA A 16 -9.65 22.60 23.88
CA ALA A 16 -10.26 21.25 23.88
C ALA A 16 -10.79 20.79 22.50
N ILE A 17 -10.80 21.67 21.49
CA ILE A 17 -11.21 21.34 20.12
C ILE A 17 -10.32 22.05 19.10
N ALA A 18 -9.83 21.29 18.12
CA ALA A 18 -8.95 21.73 17.05
C ALA A 18 -9.59 21.51 15.67
N TYR A 19 -9.34 22.46 14.76
CA TYR A 19 -9.59 22.30 13.34
C TYR A 19 -8.34 21.74 12.66
N GLY A 20 -8.43 20.49 12.21
CA GLY A 20 -7.37 19.76 11.53
C GLY A 20 -7.40 19.92 10.01
N THR A 21 -6.23 20.11 9.39
CA THR A 21 -6.14 20.16 7.91
C THR A 21 -6.19 18.76 7.27
N GLY A 22 -5.77 17.73 8.02
CA GLY A 22 -5.91 16.31 7.65
C GLY A 22 -5.21 15.87 6.35
N SER A 23 -5.17 14.54 6.12
CA SER A 23 -4.62 13.98 4.88
C SER A 23 -5.51 14.22 3.66
N LYS A 24 -6.84 14.35 3.85
CA LYS A 24 -7.79 14.59 2.76
C LYS A 24 -7.59 15.94 2.05
N MET A 25 -7.05 16.95 2.73
CA MET A 25 -6.79 18.28 2.14
C MET A 25 -5.33 18.48 1.72
N LYS A 26 -4.53 17.42 1.76
CA LYS A 26 -3.10 17.44 1.41
C LYS A 26 -2.90 17.94 -0.03
N TYR A 27 -1.90 18.78 -0.24
CA TYR A 27 -1.57 19.44 -1.54
C TYR A 27 -2.63 20.40 -2.12
N HIS A 28 -3.74 20.67 -1.42
CA HIS A 28 -4.75 21.60 -1.89
C HIS A 28 -4.56 22.98 -1.24
N ASP A 29 -5.03 24.03 -1.90
CA ASP A 29 -5.21 25.33 -1.24
C ASP A 29 -6.40 25.24 -0.29
N ILE A 30 -6.12 25.40 1.00
CA ILE A 30 -7.11 25.29 2.07
C ILE A 30 -7.40 26.62 2.75
N THR A 31 -6.90 27.74 2.21
CA THR A 31 -6.94 29.06 2.86
C THR A 31 -8.37 29.40 3.31
N GLN A 32 -9.34 29.27 2.40
CA GLN A 32 -10.75 29.58 2.66
C GLN A 32 -11.37 28.78 3.82
N TYR A 33 -10.93 27.53 4.04
CA TYR A 33 -11.50 26.69 5.09
C TYR A 33 -10.91 27.05 6.46
N ILE A 34 -9.64 27.45 6.48
CA ILE A 34 -8.98 27.94 7.70
C ILE A 34 -9.54 29.30 8.10
N GLU A 35 -9.75 30.20 7.14
CA GLU A 35 -10.42 31.49 7.39
C GLU A 35 -11.81 31.27 7.99
N GLN A 36 -12.64 30.42 7.36
CA GLN A 36 -13.97 30.09 7.88
C GLN A 36 -13.92 29.48 9.29
N ALA A 37 -12.99 28.57 9.56
CA ALA A 37 -12.84 27.98 10.88
C ALA A 37 -12.48 29.05 11.93
N ILE A 38 -11.54 29.95 11.62
CA ILE A 38 -11.16 31.06 12.50
C ILE A 38 -12.34 32.01 12.73
N GLU A 39 -13.04 32.42 11.67
CA GLU A 39 -14.21 33.29 11.73
C GLU A 39 -15.32 32.72 12.62
N LEU A 40 -15.53 31.40 12.58
CA LEU A 40 -16.51 30.71 13.40
C LEU A 40 -16.07 30.54 14.86
N GLY A 41 -14.79 30.73 15.18
CA GLY A 41 -14.27 30.69 16.54
C GLY A 41 -13.39 29.50 16.88
N PHE A 42 -12.91 28.72 15.89
CA PHE A 42 -11.80 27.81 16.12
C PHE A 42 -10.53 28.61 16.40
N SER A 43 -9.98 28.46 17.61
CA SER A 43 -8.69 29.06 17.96
C SER A 43 -7.54 28.07 17.86
N HIS A 44 -7.79 26.77 17.72
CA HIS A 44 -6.76 25.75 17.59
C HIS A 44 -6.74 25.19 16.17
N ILE A 45 -5.63 25.44 15.48
CA ILE A 45 -5.40 24.93 14.13
C ILE A 45 -4.34 23.82 14.21
N ASP A 46 -4.73 22.62 13.77
CA ASP A 46 -3.87 21.45 13.70
C ASP A 46 -3.49 21.17 12.24
N THR A 47 -2.19 21.17 11.95
CA THR A 47 -1.66 20.82 10.64
C THR A 47 -0.45 19.89 10.77
N ALA A 48 0.22 19.62 9.66
CA ALA A 48 1.49 18.91 9.63
C ALA A 48 2.29 19.33 8.40
N ALA A 49 3.61 19.45 8.53
CA ALA A 49 4.51 19.71 7.39
C ALA A 49 4.33 18.67 6.27
N PHE A 50 3.99 17.43 6.66
CA PHE A 50 3.69 16.34 5.74
C PHE A 50 2.53 16.63 4.76
N TYR A 51 1.56 17.47 5.15
CA TYR A 51 0.41 17.79 4.31
C TYR A 51 0.73 18.84 3.23
N GLN A 52 1.86 19.53 3.34
CA GLN A 52 2.27 20.61 2.43
C GLN A 52 1.23 21.75 2.33
N THR A 53 0.46 21.95 3.41
CA THR A 53 -0.59 22.97 3.52
C THR A 53 -0.20 24.15 4.41
N GLU A 54 0.94 24.10 5.11
CA GLU A 54 1.37 25.11 6.09
C GLU A 54 1.39 26.53 5.53
N LYS A 55 1.78 26.71 4.26
CA LYS A 55 1.77 28.02 3.59
C LYS A 55 0.36 28.63 3.46
N TYR A 56 -0.66 27.79 3.27
CA TYR A 56 -2.06 28.22 3.17
C TYR A 56 -2.63 28.51 4.56
N VAL A 57 -2.24 27.73 5.57
CA VAL A 57 -2.55 28.02 6.98
C VAL A 57 -1.93 29.36 7.40
N GLY A 58 -0.66 29.59 7.09
CA GLY A 58 0.02 30.85 7.39
C GLY A 58 -0.60 32.05 6.70
N LYS A 59 -1.03 31.88 5.44
CA LYS A 59 -1.80 32.88 4.70
C LYS A 59 -3.10 33.24 5.44
N ALA A 60 -3.92 32.25 5.79
CA ALA A 60 -5.18 32.48 6.52
C ALA A 60 -4.97 33.10 7.90
N ILE A 61 -3.93 32.69 8.65
CA ILE A 61 -3.58 33.32 9.94
C ILE A 61 -3.28 34.81 9.74
N LYS A 62 -2.47 35.15 8.73
CA LYS A 62 -2.11 36.54 8.43
C LYS A 62 -3.33 37.35 8.00
N GLU A 63 -4.19 36.77 7.16
CA GLU A 63 -5.39 37.42 6.62
C GLU A 63 -6.50 37.58 7.67
N SER A 64 -6.54 36.72 8.70
CA SER A 64 -7.49 36.83 9.82
C SER A 64 -7.32 38.12 10.64
N GLY A 65 -6.14 38.73 10.63
CA GLY A 65 -5.83 39.93 11.43
C GLY A 65 -5.79 39.72 12.95
N LEU A 66 -5.98 38.49 13.44
CA LEU A 66 -5.93 38.17 14.87
C LEU A 66 -4.51 38.30 15.44
N ALA A 67 -4.41 38.61 16.72
CA ALA A 67 -3.13 38.59 17.40
C ALA A 67 -2.64 37.13 17.52
N ARG A 68 -1.34 36.88 17.32
CA ARG A 68 -0.78 35.52 17.37
C ARG A 68 -1.09 34.78 18.67
N SER A 69 -1.24 35.49 19.79
CA SER A 69 -1.60 34.92 21.10
C SER A 69 -3.04 34.42 21.19
N GLU A 70 -3.92 34.76 20.25
CA GLU A 70 -5.32 34.33 20.22
C GLU A 70 -5.50 32.97 19.54
N LEU A 71 -4.47 32.49 18.84
CA LEU A 71 -4.47 31.19 18.17
C LEU A 71 -3.51 30.22 18.85
N PHE A 72 -3.89 28.94 18.86
CA PHE A 72 -3.07 27.81 19.25
C PHE A 72 -2.70 27.01 17.99
N ILE A 73 -1.44 27.03 17.59
CA ILE A 73 -1.00 26.41 16.33
C ILE A 73 -0.20 25.14 16.61
N THR A 74 -0.69 24.03 16.06
CA THR A 74 -0.03 22.72 16.09
C THR A 74 0.47 22.37 14.69
N THR A 75 1.73 21.98 14.58
CA THR A 75 2.24 21.27 13.39
C THR A 75 3.10 20.08 13.81
N LYS A 76 3.47 19.24 12.85
CA LYS A 76 4.13 17.96 13.11
C LYS A 76 5.35 17.79 12.25
N TYR A 77 6.44 17.39 12.88
CA TYR A 77 7.66 16.94 12.23
C TYR A 77 7.35 15.69 11.39
N PRO A 78 7.72 15.66 10.10
CA PRO A 78 7.49 14.50 9.25
C PRO A 78 8.49 13.40 9.62
N ARG A 79 9.59 13.30 8.87
CA ARG A 79 10.73 12.39 9.09
C ARG A 79 11.91 12.86 8.24
N ASP A 80 13.08 12.23 8.43
CA ASP A 80 14.27 12.35 7.57
C ASP A 80 14.83 13.77 7.32
N VAL A 81 14.37 14.78 8.05
CA VAL A 81 14.88 16.15 7.98
C VAL A 81 15.44 16.49 9.36
N PRO A 82 16.60 17.17 9.48
CA PRO A 82 17.06 17.64 10.79
C PRO A 82 15.94 18.43 11.50
N ILE A 83 15.56 18.02 12.70
CA ILE A 83 14.36 18.52 13.40
C ILE A 83 14.40 20.05 13.56
N GLN A 84 15.57 20.58 13.93
CA GLN A 84 15.83 22.02 14.03
C GLN A 84 15.64 22.79 12.71
N LYS A 85 15.93 22.15 11.58
CA LYS A 85 15.67 22.73 10.26
C LYS A 85 14.18 22.64 9.94
N SER A 86 13.57 21.47 10.15
CA SER A 86 12.15 21.24 9.84
C SER A 86 11.24 22.20 10.60
N VAL A 87 11.47 22.43 11.91
CA VAL A 87 10.64 23.37 12.67
C VAL A 87 10.78 24.81 12.17
N LYS A 88 11.99 25.23 11.75
CA LYS A 88 12.22 26.57 11.18
C LYS A 88 11.55 26.74 9.82
N GLU A 89 11.56 25.69 9.00
CA GLU A 89 10.83 25.68 7.72
C GLU A 89 9.32 25.75 7.95
N SER A 90 8.79 24.97 8.91
CA SER A 90 7.38 25.06 9.31
C SER A 90 7.01 26.46 9.80
N LEU A 91 7.82 27.07 10.68
CA LEU A 91 7.64 28.44 11.15
C LEU A 91 7.64 29.45 9.99
N ALA A 92 8.57 29.30 9.03
CA ALA A 92 8.64 30.16 7.85
C ALA A 92 7.40 30.00 6.96
N ASN A 93 6.96 28.77 6.69
CA ASN A 93 5.75 28.48 5.90
C ASN A 93 4.50 29.07 6.56
N LEU A 94 4.38 28.94 7.88
CA LEU A 94 3.26 29.47 8.65
C LEU A 94 3.36 31.00 8.86
N GLY A 95 4.52 31.61 8.60
CA GLY A 95 4.77 33.03 8.87
C GLY A 95 4.82 33.34 10.38
N LEU A 96 5.31 32.41 11.20
CA LEU A 96 5.29 32.48 12.66
C LEU A 96 6.70 32.52 13.27
N GLN A 97 6.79 33.03 14.51
CA GLN A 97 8.03 33.01 15.30
C GLN A 97 8.11 31.82 16.25
N TYR A 98 6.96 31.27 16.68
CA TYR A 98 6.88 30.10 17.55
C TYR A 98 5.60 29.28 17.26
N LEU A 99 5.65 28.00 17.63
CA LEU A 99 4.51 27.07 17.66
C LEU A 99 3.96 26.92 19.08
N ASP A 100 2.66 26.68 19.24
CA ASP A 100 2.14 26.34 20.56
C ASP A 100 2.38 24.86 20.87
N LEU A 101 2.27 23.98 19.86
CA LEU A 101 2.56 22.56 19.98
C LEU A 101 3.31 22.04 18.74
N TYR A 102 4.38 21.29 18.97
CA TYR A 102 5.11 20.58 17.90
C TYR A 102 5.16 19.08 18.19
N LEU A 103 4.70 18.26 17.25
CA LEU A 103 4.60 16.81 17.45
C LEU A 103 5.54 16.03 16.52
N ILE A 104 6.08 14.88 16.98
CA ILE A 104 6.60 13.85 16.07
C ILE A 104 5.39 13.19 15.39
N HIS A 105 5.27 13.30 14.05
CA HIS A 105 4.06 12.87 13.34
C HIS A 105 3.90 11.33 13.29
N GLN A 106 4.97 10.62 12.95
CA GLN A 106 4.96 9.16 12.79
C GLN A 106 6.22 8.54 13.43
N PRO A 107 6.22 8.33 14.76
CA PRO A 107 7.25 7.63 15.54
C PRO A 107 7.76 6.33 14.93
N LEU A 108 6.89 5.53 14.31
CA LEU A 108 7.27 4.28 13.64
C LEU A 108 8.21 4.48 12.44
N LEU A 109 8.25 5.68 11.88
CA LEU A 109 9.15 6.06 10.78
C LEU A 109 10.44 6.72 11.28
N ILE A 110 10.61 6.85 12.59
CA ILE A 110 11.81 7.43 13.20
C ILE A 110 12.70 6.28 13.70
N PRO A 111 13.90 6.07 13.13
CA PRO A 111 14.76 4.94 13.50
C PRO A 111 15.13 4.87 14.98
N ASP A 112 15.28 6.03 15.62
CA ASP A 112 15.57 6.19 17.05
C ASP A 112 14.77 7.36 17.61
N ILE A 113 13.59 7.06 18.17
CA ILE A 113 12.71 8.08 18.73
C ILE A 113 13.30 8.77 19.96
N VAL A 114 14.09 8.07 20.78
CA VAL A 114 14.70 8.66 21.98
C VAL A 114 15.72 9.73 21.58
N LYS A 115 16.54 9.44 20.56
CA LYS A 115 17.46 10.44 20.01
C LYS A 115 16.72 11.61 19.36
N ALA A 116 15.68 11.35 18.58
CA ALA A 116 14.86 12.41 17.99
C ALA A 116 14.17 13.27 19.06
N TRP A 117 13.79 12.67 20.19
CA TRP A 117 13.16 13.37 21.31
C TRP A 117 14.11 14.39 21.94
N LYS A 118 15.41 14.10 22.05
CA LYS A 118 16.42 15.07 22.51
C LYS A 118 16.47 16.34 21.65
N ASP A 119 16.30 16.20 20.34
CA ASP A 119 16.21 17.36 19.45
C ASP A 119 14.89 18.14 19.65
N PHE A 120 13.79 17.45 19.97
CA PHE A 120 12.52 18.09 20.34
C PHE A 120 12.61 18.87 21.65
N GLU A 121 13.26 18.30 22.67
CA GLU A 121 13.56 19.01 23.93
C GLU A 121 14.35 20.31 23.64
N LYS A 122 15.30 20.24 22.70
CA LYS A 122 16.02 21.42 22.25
C LYS A 122 15.14 22.43 21.50
N VAL A 123 14.20 21.99 20.66
CA VAL A 123 13.23 22.87 19.99
C VAL A 123 12.41 23.67 21.01
N GLN A 124 12.00 23.02 22.10
CA GLN A 124 11.31 23.69 23.20
C GLN A 124 12.23 24.66 23.95
N GLN A 125 13.45 24.22 24.29
CA GLN A 125 14.44 25.05 24.97
C GLN A 125 14.79 26.32 24.18
N ASP A 126 14.89 26.21 22.85
CA ASP A 126 15.19 27.31 21.94
C ASP A 126 13.98 28.25 21.72
N GLY A 127 12.82 27.96 22.35
CA GLY A 127 11.60 28.78 22.27
C GLY A 127 10.84 28.68 20.93
N LEU A 128 11.20 27.71 20.08
CA LEU A 128 10.57 27.50 18.76
C LEU A 128 9.20 26.82 18.87
N ALA A 129 8.98 26.07 19.95
CA ALA A 129 7.67 25.52 20.33
C ALA A 129 7.47 25.66 21.85
N LYS A 130 6.26 25.98 22.30
CA LYS A 130 5.95 26.04 23.74
C LYS A 130 5.81 24.65 24.36
N SER A 131 5.08 23.78 23.68
CA SER A 131 4.86 22.38 24.06
C SER A 131 5.38 21.44 22.97
N ILE A 132 5.84 20.27 23.38
CA ILE A 132 6.29 19.19 22.49
C ILE A 132 5.54 17.90 22.79
N GLY A 133 5.26 17.13 21.76
CA GLY A 133 4.49 15.90 21.88
C GLY A 133 4.76 14.90 20.76
N ILE A 134 3.92 13.88 20.71
CA ILE A 134 3.97 12.78 19.74
C ILE A 134 2.59 12.58 19.12
N SER A 135 2.56 11.90 17.99
CA SER A 135 1.33 11.43 17.35
C SER A 135 1.53 9.97 16.94
N ASN A 136 0.45 9.19 16.90
CA ASN A 136 0.43 7.80 16.44
C ASN A 136 1.26 6.82 17.27
N VAL A 137 1.58 7.12 18.53
CA VAL A 137 2.12 6.12 19.46
C VAL A 137 0.97 5.38 20.12
N VAL A 138 0.79 4.12 19.74
CA VAL A 138 -0.23 3.22 20.28
C VAL A 138 0.37 2.03 21.05
N ASP A 139 1.69 1.84 20.96
CA ASP A 139 2.42 0.82 21.70
C ASP A 139 2.81 1.33 23.09
N VAL A 140 2.39 0.61 24.13
CA VAL A 140 2.61 0.97 25.53
C VAL A 140 4.09 0.98 25.88
N GLN A 141 4.85 -0.03 25.43
CA GLN A 141 6.26 -0.16 25.76
C GLN A 141 7.06 0.97 25.11
N GLN A 142 6.75 1.30 23.85
CA GLN A 142 7.37 2.42 23.14
C GLN A 142 7.15 3.76 23.87
N LEU A 143 5.94 4.01 24.36
CA LEU A 143 5.64 5.24 25.12
C LEU A 143 6.36 5.25 26.47
N GLU A 144 6.33 4.16 27.23
CA GLU A 144 7.01 4.08 28.53
C GLU A 144 8.54 4.24 28.38
N ASP A 145 9.13 3.63 27.35
CA ASP A 145 10.56 3.79 27.05
C ASP A 145 10.91 5.24 26.68
N LEU A 146 10.09 5.89 25.84
CA LEU A 146 10.27 7.31 25.52
C LEU A 146 10.21 8.18 26.78
N ILE A 147 9.20 7.98 27.63
CA ILE A 147 9.03 8.72 28.88
C ILE A 147 10.25 8.52 29.80
N LYS A 148 10.72 7.28 29.93
CA LYS A 148 11.87 6.92 30.78
C LYS A 148 13.15 7.65 30.36
N HIS A 149 13.32 7.92 29.07
CA HIS A 149 14.51 8.56 28.52
C HIS A 149 14.34 10.05 28.21
N SER A 150 13.15 10.60 28.45
CA SER A 150 12.85 12.04 28.31
C SER A 150 13.20 12.84 29.57
N GLU A 151 13.82 14.00 29.37
CA GLU A 151 13.91 15.08 30.37
C GLU A 151 12.60 15.86 30.42
N VAL A 152 12.04 16.18 29.24
CA VAL A 152 10.70 16.75 29.10
C VAL A 152 9.78 15.69 28.56
N LYS A 153 8.80 15.27 29.36
CA LYS A 153 7.80 14.29 28.94
C LYS A 153 6.95 14.85 27.81
N PRO A 154 6.49 14.03 26.85
CA PRO A 154 5.52 14.48 25.85
C PRO A 154 4.31 15.11 26.54
N ALA A 155 3.91 16.31 26.11
CA ALA A 155 2.73 16.98 26.63
C ALA A 155 1.44 16.37 26.05
N VAL A 156 1.52 15.89 24.81
CA VAL A 156 0.40 15.37 24.04
C VAL A 156 0.80 14.07 23.31
N ASN A 157 -0.15 13.13 23.22
CA ASN A 157 -0.13 12.03 22.27
C ASN A 157 -1.40 12.08 21.40
N GLN A 158 -1.25 12.46 20.13
CA GLN A 158 -2.36 12.53 19.18
C GLN A 158 -2.58 11.17 18.49
N ILE A 159 -3.73 10.51 18.72
CA ILE A 159 -4.05 9.17 18.23
C ILE A 159 -5.44 9.09 17.58
N GLU A 160 -5.66 8.07 16.75
CA GLU A 160 -7.00 7.74 16.27
C GLU A 160 -7.84 7.22 17.43
N LEU A 161 -8.93 7.91 17.75
CA LEU A 161 -9.76 7.52 18.88
C LEU A 161 -11.24 7.71 18.58
N HIS A 162 -11.97 6.59 18.57
CA HIS A 162 -13.41 6.51 18.41
C HIS A 162 -13.99 5.30 19.16
N PRO A 163 -15.31 5.25 19.42
CA PRO A 163 -15.95 4.14 20.14
C PRO A 163 -15.49 2.71 19.75
N TYR A 164 -15.40 2.39 18.45
CA TYR A 164 -14.99 1.05 18.00
C TYR A 164 -13.53 0.65 18.27
N ASN A 165 -12.61 1.61 18.49
CA ASN A 165 -11.21 1.30 18.78
C ASN A 165 -10.84 1.60 20.24
N TYR A 166 -11.77 2.14 21.04
CA TYR A 166 -11.52 2.60 22.40
C TYR A 166 -10.87 1.53 23.28
N TYR A 167 -11.36 0.28 23.27
CA TYR A 167 -10.80 -0.80 24.09
C TYR A 167 -9.35 -1.14 23.70
N LYS A 168 -9.02 -1.06 22.40
CA LYS A 168 -7.65 -1.25 21.90
C LYS A 168 -6.74 -0.09 22.33
N MET A 169 -7.28 1.13 22.36
CA MET A 169 -6.53 2.34 22.76
C MET A 169 -6.48 2.53 24.28
N LYS A 170 -7.33 1.88 25.06
CA LYS A 170 -7.41 2.08 26.52
C LYS A 170 -6.06 1.90 27.23
N PRO A 171 -5.25 0.86 26.94
CA PRO A 171 -3.95 0.70 27.61
C PRO A 171 -3.01 1.89 27.37
N ILE A 172 -2.93 2.42 26.14
CA ILE A 172 -2.08 3.58 25.85
C ILE A 172 -2.64 4.86 26.50
N MET A 173 -3.97 5.01 26.55
CA MET A 173 -4.61 6.12 27.24
C MET A 173 -4.38 6.09 28.76
N ASP A 174 -4.40 4.91 29.38
CA ASP A 174 -4.12 4.74 30.81
C ASP A 174 -2.68 5.19 31.14
N VAL A 175 -1.71 4.86 30.27
CA VAL A 175 -0.32 5.34 30.39
C VAL A 175 -0.24 6.86 30.21
N CYS A 176 -0.93 7.40 29.21
CA CYS A 176 -0.99 8.85 28.99
C CYS A 176 -1.53 9.55 30.25
N ALA A 177 -2.66 9.08 30.80
CA ALA A 177 -3.26 9.63 32.01
C ALA A 177 -2.31 9.54 33.23
N LYS A 178 -1.67 8.39 33.46
CA LYS A 178 -0.67 8.18 34.52
C LYS A 178 0.46 9.22 34.47
N HIS A 179 0.88 9.59 33.26
CA HIS A 179 1.96 10.55 33.03
C HIS A 179 1.48 11.98 32.73
N LYS A 180 0.17 12.25 32.86
CA LYS A 180 -0.49 13.53 32.54
C LYS A 180 -0.25 14.00 31.10
N ILE A 181 -0.05 13.06 30.18
CA ILE A 181 0.03 13.31 28.75
C ILE A 181 -1.40 13.41 28.23
N VAL A 182 -1.75 14.52 27.58
CA VAL A 182 -3.10 14.72 27.04
C VAL A 182 -3.25 13.95 25.74
N VAL A 183 -4.39 13.28 25.57
CA VAL A 183 -4.72 12.60 24.32
C VAL A 183 -5.41 13.59 23.39
N GLU A 184 -4.95 13.71 22.16
CA GLU A 184 -5.68 14.37 21.07
C GLU A 184 -6.30 13.30 20.17
N ALA A 185 -7.62 13.33 20.02
CA ALA A 185 -8.39 12.33 19.29
C ALA A 185 -8.69 12.82 17.88
N TYR A 186 -8.09 12.19 16.86
CA TYR A 186 -8.48 12.39 15.47
C TYR A 186 -9.38 11.26 14.97
N SER A 187 -10.10 11.50 13.86
CA SER A 187 -11.04 10.55 13.24
C SER A 187 -12.14 10.03 14.19
N SER A 188 -12.52 10.80 15.20
CA SER A 188 -13.52 10.36 16.19
C SER A 188 -14.89 10.06 15.58
N LEU A 189 -15.24 10.72 14.47
CA LEU A 189 -16.50 10.54 13.75
C LEU A 189 -16.56 9.26 12.90
N SER A 190 -15.50 8.45 12.82
CA SER A 190 -15.47 7.18 12.06
C SER A 190 -16.70 6.29 12.29
N PRO A 191 -17.29 6.14 13.49
CA PRO A 191 -18.49 5.32 13.67
C PRO A 191 -19.72 5.79 12.90
N ILE A 192 -19.82 7.08 12.57
CA ILE A 192 -20.98 7.65 11.88
C ILE A 192 -20.67 8.02 10.43
N THR A 193 -19.42 8.32 10.09
CA THR A 193 -19.01 8.66 8.71
C THR A 193 -18.49 7.46 7.94
N THR A 194 -17.69 6.62 8.59
CA THR A 194 -17.01 5.49 7.96
C THR A 194 -17.76 4.20 8.20
N TYR A 195 -18.37 4.01 9.38
CA TYR A 195 -19.03 2.76 9.78
C TYR A 195 -20.50 2.94 10.18
N PRO A 196 -21.34 3.62 9.37
CA PRO A 196 -22.73 3.88 9.71
C PRO A 196 -23.53 2.57 9.87
N GLY A 197 -24.59 2.61 10.68
CA GLY A 197 -25.45 1.45 10.91
C GLY A 197 -24.86 0.41 11.87
N GLY A 198 -23.77 0.76 12.57
CA GLY A 198 -23.14 -0.12 13.52
C GLY A 198 -23.76 -0.07 14.93
N PRO A 199 -23.26 -0.92 15.85
CA PRO A 199 -23.81 -1.02 17.21
C PRO A 199 -23.86 0.29 18.00
N VAL A 200 -22.95 1.24 17.70
CA VAL A 200 -22.83 2.53 18.38
C VAL A 200 -23.93 3.51 17.99
N ASP A 201 -24.61 3.33 16.85
CA ASP A 201 -25.66 4.24 16.38
C ASP A 201 -26.82 4.38 17.38
N VAL A 202 -27.21 3.27 18.02
CA VAL A 202 -28.35 3.22 18.94
C VAL A 202 -28.10 4.08 20.19
N PRO A 203 -27.02 3.87 20.97
CA PRO A 203 -26.74 4.71 22.12
C PRO A 203 -26.44 6.17 21.74
N LEU A 204 -25.80 6.44 20.58
CA LEU A 204 -25.62 7.82 20.12
C LEU A 204 -26.95 8.52 19.87
N LYS A 205 -27.90 7.87 19.18
CA LYS A 205 -29.23 8.44 18.90
C LYS A 205 -30.04 8.65 20.19
N ALA A 206 -29.95 7.73 21.14
CA ALA A 206 -30.63 7.85 22.42
C ALA A 206 -30.13 9.06 23.23
N ALA A 207 -28.80 9.22 23.35
CA ALA A 207 -28.21 10.37 24.02
C ALA A 207 -28.53 11.68 23.29
N ALA A 208 -28.41 11.70 21.97
CA ALA A 208 -28.73 12.85 21.12
C ALA A 208 -30.17 13.34 21.33
N GLN A 209 -31.14 12.43 21.40
CA GLN A 209 -32.54 12.74 21.67
C GLN A 209 -32.74 13.36 23.06
N ARG A 210 -32.05 12.85 24.09
CA ARG A 210 -32.17 13.39 25.45
C ARG A 210 -31.68 14.82 25.55
N ILE A 211 -30.53 15.12 24.94
CA ILE A 211 -29.85 16.42 25.09
C ILE A 211 -30.19 17.43 24.00
N GLY A 212 -31.00 17.04 23.00
CA GLY A 212 -31.34 17.91 21.87
C GLY A 212 -30.15 18.19 20.94
N ALA A 213 -29.26 17.20 20.77
CA ALA A 213 -28.05 17.31 19.95
C ALA A 213 -28.08 16.37 18.74
N THR A 214 -27.03 16.42 17.92
CA THR A 214 -26.79 15.45 16.85
C THR A 214 -25.90 14.28 17.31
N PRO A 215 -25.94 13.12 16.63
CA PRO A 215 -25.00 12.03 16.90
C PRO A 215 -23.52 12.44 16.81
N THR A 216 -23.19 13.35 15.88
CA THR A 216 -21.86 13.98 15.76
C THR A 216 -21.44 14.63 17.07
N GLN A 217 -22.30 15.48 17.63
CA GLN A 217 -22.03 16.20 18.86
C GLN A 217 -21.93 15.24 20.06
N VAL A 218 -22.74 14.17 20.10
CA VAL A 218 -22.63 13.12 21.11
C VAL A 218 -21.28 12.41 21.06
N VAL A 219 -20.75 12.10 19.86
CA VAL A 219 -19.41 11.52 19.74
C VAL A 219 -18.35 12.46 20.31
N PHE A 220 -18.45 13.76 20.07
CA PHE A 220 -17.52 14.74 20.64
C PHE A 220 -17.66 14.88 22.16
N LEU A 221 -18.88 14.84 22.70
CA LEU A 221 -19.10 14.77 24.16
C LEU A 221 -18.53 13.47 24.75
N TRP A 222 -18.59 12.35 24.01
CA TRP A 222 -17.93 11.10 24.40
C TRP A 222 -16.40 11.25 24.43
N VAL A 223 -15.78 11.87 23.41
CA VAL A 223 -14.34 12.18 23.40
C VAL A 223 -13.96 13.05 24.60
N LYS A 224 -14.75 14.09 24.88
CA LYS A 224 -14.60 14.95 26.06
C LYS A 224 -14.70 14.15 27.36
N ALA A 225 -15.66 13.23 27.46
CA ALA A 225 -15.82 12.35 28.63
C ALA A 225 -14.63 11.39 28.82
N LYS A 226 -13.88 11.08 27.76
CA LYS A 226 -12.60 10.34 27.83
C LYS A 226 -11.40 11.22 28.21
N GLY A 227 -11.60 12.51 28.40
CA GLY A 227 -10.54 13.47 28.75
C GLY A 227 -9.61 13.79 27.58
N ALA A 228 -10.04 13.56 26.34
CA ALA A 228 -9.26 13.83 25.14
C ALA A 228 -9.67 15.16 24.48
N VAL A 229 -8.72 15.82 23.82
CA VAL A 229 -8.94 16.96 22.93
C VAL A 229 -9.52 16.45 21.61
N ILE A 230 -10.50 17.14 21.06
CA ILE A 230 -11.13 16.78 19.78
C ILE A 230 -10.33 17.37 18.63
N VAL A 231 -9.92 16.56 17.65
CA VAL A 231 -9.33 17.02 16.38
C VAL A 231 -10.28 16.63 15.24
N THR A 232 -10.88 17.62 14.59
CA THR A 232 -11.89 17.40 13.54
C THR A 232 -11.60 18.24 12.30
N THR A 233 -12.20 17.89 11.17
CA THR A 233 -12.05 18.60 9.90
C THR A 233 -13.37 18.64 9.14
N SER A 234 -13.59 19.68 8.33
CA SER A 234 -14.74 19.78 7.44
C SER A 234 -14.49 20.80 6.33
N THR A 235 -15.01 20.59 5.14
CA THR A 235 -15.06 21.63 4.09
C THR A 235 -16.36 22.43 4.11
N THR A 236 -17.32 22.07 4.98
CA THR A 236 -18.63 22.71 5.06
C THR A 236 -18.77 23.54 6.34
N LYS A 237 -19.17 24.81 6.16
CA LYS A 237 -19.40 25.78 7.25
C LYS A 237 -20.41 25.27 8.28
N ALA A 238 -21.51 24.66 7.83
CA ALA A 238 -22.56 24.15 8.71
C ALA A 238 -22.06 23.07 9.70
N HIS A 239 -21.14 22.18 9.26
CA HIS A 239 -20.54 21.21 10.17
C HIS A 239 -19.59 21.88 11.15
N MET A 240 -18.81 22.88 10.73
CA MET A 240 -17.94 23.64 11.63
C MET A 240 -18.75 24.31 12.76
N GLU A 241 -19.90 24.90 12.43
CA GLU A 241 -20.85 25.47 13.39
C GLU A 241 -21.41 24.38 14.33
N GLU A 242 -21.85 23.25 13.79
CA GLU A 242 -22.32 22.09 14.57
C GLU A 242 -21.25 21.59 15.57
N TYR A 243 -19.99 21.52 15.14
CA TYR A 243 -18.87 21.03 15.95
C TYR A 243 -18.56 21.97 17.13
N LEU A 244 -18.63 23.30 16.92
CA LEU A 244 -18.40 24.27 17.98
C LEU A 244 -19.56 24.35 18.98
N ALA A 245 -20.79 24.15 18.52
CA ALA A 245 -21.99 24.14 19.35
C ALA A 245 -22.01 23.01 20.41
N VAL A 246 -21.10 22.04 20.34
CA VAL A 246 -20.90 21.00 21.38
C VAL A 246 -20.69 21.60 22.77
N SER A 247 -20.10 22.78 22.83
CA SER A 247 -19.86 23.52 24.07
C SER A 247 -21.09 23.95 24.84
N ASP A 248 -22.19 24.21 24.13
CA ASP A 248 -23.44 24.67 24.72
C ASP A 248 -24.31 23.49 25.21
N LEU A 249 -23.86 22.25 24.94
CA LEU A 249 -24.58 21.04 25.30
C LEU A 249 -24.22 20.54 26.70
N PRO A 250 -25.18 19.93 27.42
CA PRO A 250 -24.88 19.25 28.68
C PRO A 250 -24.00 18.02 28.43
N ASP A 251 -23.19 17.66 29.43
CA ASP A 251 -22.36 16.46 29.39
C ASP A 251 -23.22 15.18 29.28
N LEU A 252 -22.62 14.11 28.74
CA LEU A 252 -23.19 12.78 28.77
C LEU A 252 -23.22 12.24 30.21
N THR A 253 -24.26 11.49 30.53
CA THR A 253 -24.34 10.73 31.78
C THR A 253 -23.33 9.58 31.77
N LYS A 254 -23.00 9.05 32.96
CA LYS A 254 -22.07 7.91 33.08
C LYS A 254 -22.60 6.68 32.36
N GLU A 255 -23.91 6.48 32.43
CA GLU A 255 -24.64 5.40 31.77
C GLU A 255 -24.56 5.53 30.25
N GLU A 256 -24.78 6.72 29.69
CA GLU A 256 -24.65 6.95 28.24
C GLU A 256 -23.22 6.70 27.73
N VAL A 257 -22.20 7.14 28.48
CA VAL A 257 -20.80 6.85 28.13
C VAL A 257 -20.54 5.34 28.17
N ALA A 258 -21.04 4.64 29.20
CA ALA A 258 -20.89 3.20 29.33
C ALA A 258 -21.63 2.43 28.21
N ASP A 259 -22.80 2.89 27.79
CA ASP A 259 -23.57 2.30 26.70
C ASP A 259 -22.86 2.48 25.36
N ILE A 260 -22.27 3.66 25.10
CA ILE A 260 -21.46 3.92 23.91
C ILE A 260 -20.20 3.04 23.92
N ASP A 261 -19.53 2.90 25.08
CA ASP A 261 -18.37 2.01 25.22
C ASP A 261 -18.76 0.55 24.94
N ALA A 262 -19.80 0.05 25.60
CA ALA A 262 -20.26 -1.33 25.45
C ALA A 262 -20.71 -1.64 24.01
N ALA A 263 -21.30 -0.67 23.32
CA ALA A 263 -21.60 -0.78 21.90
C ALA A 263 -20.32 -0.78 21.04
N GLY A 264 -19.37 0.11 21.34
CA GLY A 264 -18.07 0.18 20.66
C GLY A 264 -17.27 -1.12 20.79
N ALA A 265 -17.34 -1.80 21.94
CA ALA A 265 -16.69 -3.09 22.22
C ALA A 265 -17.07 -4.19 21.24
N LYS A 266 -18.27 -4.11 20.63
CA LYS A 266 -18.76 -5.07 19.65
C LYS A 266 -18.07 -4.93 18.29
N GLY A 267 -17.25 -3.89 18.12
CA GLY A 267 -16.57 -3.57 16.88
C GLY A 267 -17.51 -2.90 15.86
N PRO A 268 -16.94 -2.42 14.74
CA PRO A 268 -17.73 -1.91 13.63
C PRO A 268 -18.62 -3.04 13.07
N PRO A 269 -19.69 -2.71 12.32
CA PRO A 269 -20.53 -3.73 11.69
C PRO A 269 -19.67 -4.67 10.83
N SER A 270 -19.87 -5.98 10.99
CA SER A 270 -19.18 -7.01 10.21
C SER A 270 -19.71 -7.01 8.78
N GLY A 271 -19.15 -6.15 7.96
CA GLY A 271 -19.55 -5.89 6.58
C GLY A 271 -18.93 -4.56 6.14
N ILE A 272 -18.52 -4.46 4.88
CA ILE A 272 -18.06 -3.18 4.32
C ILE A 272 -19.17 -2.15 4.59
N PRO A 273 -18.85 -0.95 5.09
CA PRO A 273 -19.85 0.08 5.28
C PRO A 273 -20.42 0.51 3.92
N THR A 274 -21.71 0.24 3.74
CA THR A 274 -22.54 0.99 2.80
C THR A 274 -22.72 2.38 3.37
N ILE A 275 -22.24 3.39 2.66
CA ILE A 275 -22.71 4.75 2.83
C ILE A 275 -24.20 4.72 2.50
N ASN A 276 -25.06 4.92 3.50
CA ASN A 276 -26.46 5.17 3.21
C ASN A 276 -27.05 6.21 4.17
N THR A 277 -27.32 7.38 3.62
CA THR A 277 -28.20 8.39 4.21
C THR A 277 -29.65 7.98 4.03
N LYS A 278 -30.33 7.80 5.17
CA LYS A 278 -31.79 7.93 5.39
C LYS A 278 -32.71 6.92 4.69
N GLU A 279 -33.27 6.02 5.49
CA GLU A 279 -34.72 5.78 5.46
C GLU A 279 -35.28 5.54 6.87
N LYS A 280 -36.45 6.11 7.11
CA LYS A 280 -37.14 6.23 8.38
C LYS A 280 -38.32 5.24 8.38
N ALA A 281 -38.43 4.47 9.45
CA ALA A 281 -39.66 3.91 10.04
C ALA A 281 -40.58 3.02 9.18
N LEU A 282 -40.62 1.71 9.49
CA LEU A 282 -41.87 0.97 9.73
C LEU A 282 -41.60 -0.40 10.36
N GLY A 283 -42.39 -0.80 11.37
CA GLY A 283 -42.61 -2.20 11.73
C GLY A 283 -42.00 -2.70 13.05
N ALA A 284 -42.72 -2.47 14.15
CA ALA A 284 -42.46 -3.05 15.46
C ALA A 284 -42.96 -4.52 15.59
N VAL A 285 -42.49 -5.18 16.65
CA VAL A 285 -42.97 -6.44 17.27
C VAL A 285 -42.50 -7.70 16.50
N ILE A 286 -41.68 -8.59 17.08
CA ILE A 286 -42.10 -9.72 17.94
C ILE A 286 -40.93 -10.18 18.83
N THR A 287 -41.30 -10.46 20.07
CA THR A 287 -40.52 -10.98 21.20
C THR A 287 -40.17 -12.48 21.11
N ASN A 288 -39.14 -12.84 21.89
CA ASN A 288 -38.94 -14.11 22.62
C ASN A 288 -38.08 -15.26 22.03
N SER A 289 -37.05 -15.56 22.81
CA SER A 289 -36.74 -16.89 23.37
C SER A 289 -36.29 -18.00 22.41
N ALA A 290 -35.02 -17.94 22.01
CA ALA A 290 -34.17 -19.10 21.66
C ALA A 290 -32.67 -18.75 21.67
N ALA A 291 -32.33 -17.46 21.64
CA ALA A 291 -30.95 -16.96 21.55
C ALA A 291 -30.10 -17.22 22.81
N HIS A 292 -30.71 -17.33 24.00
CA HIS A 292 -29.96 -17.43 25.26
C HIS A 292 -29.23 -18.78 25.42
N LEU A 293 -29.74 -19.86 24.82
CA LEU A 293 -29.08 -21.17 24.83
C LEU A 293 -28.00 -21.33 23.74
N ARG A 294 -28.05 -20.51 22.67
CA ARG A 294 -26.95 -20.44 21.69
C ARG A 294 -25.76 -19.63 22.20
N ILE A 295 -26.00 -18.66 23.09
CA ILE A 295 -24.94 -17.82 23.68
C ILE A 295 -24.03 -18.65 24.60
N ILE A 296 -24.54 -19.66 25.31
CA ILE A 296 -23.68 -20.51 26.18
C ILE A 296 -22.80 -21.44 25.34
N ASP A 297 -23.30 -21.97 24.22
CA ASP A 297 -22.48 -22.72 23.24
C ASP A 297 -21.43 -21.81 22.57
N MET A 298 -21.80 -20.55 22.29
CA MET A 298 -20.92 -19.54 21.68
C MET A 298 -19.85 -19.03 22.65
N VAL A 299 -20.18 -18.84 23.93
CA VAL A 299 -19.23 -18.40 24.97
C VAL A 299 -18.24 -19.50 25.33
N SER A 300 -18.62 -20.79 25.22
CA SER A 300 -17.67 -21.90 25.37
C SER A 300 -16.63 -21.99 24.24
N LYS A 301 -16.94 -21.42 23.05
CA LYS A 301 -16.03 -21.34 21.89
C LYS A 301 -15.08 -20.13 21.96
N ILE A 302 -15.34 -19.14 22.80
CA ILE A 302 -14.54 -17.90 22.90
C ILE A 302 -13.31 -18.07 23.82
N THR A 303 -13.21 -19.18 24.56
CA THR A 303 -12.04 -19.50 25.38
C THR A 303 -11.02 -20.44 24.72
N SER A 304 -11.20 -20.79 23.43
CA SER A 304 -10.15 -21.44 22.63
C SER A 304 -9.40 -20.39 21.81
N ALA A 305 -8.06 -20.38 21.89
CA ALA A 305 -7.22 -19.62 20.98
C ALA A 305 -7.71 -19.80 19.53
N GLU A 306 -8.17 -18.72 18.88
CA GLU A 306 -8.56 -18.80 17.47
C GLU A 306 -7.37 -19.31 16.67
N SER A 307 -7.57 -20.42 15.95
CA SER A 307 -6.53 -21.05 15.14
C SER A 307 -6.15 -20.13 13.98
N VAL A 308 -4.90 -19.70 13.93
CA VAL A 308 -4.40 -18.88 12.82
C VAL A 308 -4.41 -19.71 11.52
N ASN A 309 -4.97 -19.15 10.45
CA ASN A 309 -5.18 -19.86 9.19
C ASN A 309 -3.90 -19.92 8.33
N VAL A 310 -3.15 -18.82 8.25
CA VAL A 310 -2.02 -18.71 7.31
C VAL A 310 -0.73 -18.35 8.03
N LEU A 311 0.31 -19.16 7.83
CA LEU A 311 1.69 -18.79 8.17
C LEU A 311 2.36 -18.10 6.99
N ILE A 312 2.86 -16.90 7.20
CA ILE A 312 3.67 -16.15 6.23
C ILE A 312 5.11 -16.11 6.74
N VAL A 313 6.02 -16.71 5.98
CA VAL A 313 7.43 -16.83 6.32
C VAL A 313 8.21 -15.76 5.58
N GLY A 314 8.69 -14.75 6.29
CA GLY A 314 9.42 -13.61 5.75
C GLY A 314 8.63 -12.30 5.80
N ALA A 315 9.15 -11.30 6.52
CA ALA A 315 8.56 -9.98 6.64
C ALA A 315 9.19 -8.93 5.70
N GLY A 316 9.59 -9.35 4.50
CA GLY A 316 9.97 -8.44 3.41
C GLY A 316 8.73 -7.86 2.70
N PRO A 317 8.92 -7.07 1.63
CA PRO A 317 7.83 -6.39 0.92
C PRO A 317 6.70 -7.35 0.50
N VAL A 318 7.07 -8.50 -0.05
CA VAL A 318 6.13 -9.51 -0.56
C VAL A 318 5.32 -10.15 0.56
N GLY A 319 5.97 -10.54 1.66
CA GLY A 319 5.28 -11.15 2.81
C GLY A 319 4.34 -10.16 3.50
N LEU A 320 4.77 -8.91 3.68
CA LEU A 320 3.94 -7.87 4.31
C LEU A 320 2.73 -7.50 3.44
N VAL A 321 2.89 -7.38 2.12
CA VAL A 321 1.77 -7.18 1.19
C VAL A 321 0.83 -8.39 1.19
N SER A 322 1.36 -9.62 1.21
CA SER A 322 0.55 -10.84 1.30
C SER A 322 -0.29 -10.87 2.58
N ALA A 323 0.31 -10.50 3.72
CA ALA A 323 -0.37 -10.42 5.00
C ALA A 323 -1.55 -9.46 4.94
N LEU A 324 -1.32 -8.25 4.40
CA LEU A 324 -2.36 -7.23 4.30
C LEU A 324 -3.51 -7.66 3.36
N LEU A 325 -3.19 -8.27 2.21
CA LEU A 325 -4.18 -8.80 1.28
C LEU A 325 -5.04 -9.91 1.89
N LEU A 326 -4.43 -10.84 2.63
CA LEU A 326 -5.14 -11.94 3.28
C LEU A 326 -6.00 -11.46 4.46
N LEU A 327 -5.49 -10.54 5.27
CA LEU A 327 -6.24 -9.90 6.36
C LEU A 327 -7.44 -9.10 5.82
N ARG A 328 -7.26 -8.33 4.74
CA ARG A 328 -8.37 -7.66 4.04
C ARG A 328 -9.33 -8.68 3.42
N GLY A 329 -8.78 -9.79 2.95
CA GLY A 329 -9.52 -10.98 2.55
C GLY A 329 -10.21 -11.70 3.71
N GLY A 330 -10.11 -11.24 4.96
CA GLY A 330 -10.80 -11.81 6.13
C GLY A 330 -10.21 -13.14 6.64
N LEU A 331 -8.93 -13.42 6.36
CA LEU A 331 -8.20 -14.55 6.91
C LEU A 331 -7.34 -14.09 8.09
N SER A 332 -7.09 -14.97 9.05
CA SER A 332 -6.10 -14.72 10.11
C SER A 332 -4.70 -15.12 9.64
N VAL A 333 -3.70 -14.31 9.97
CA VAL A 333 -2.31 -14.51 9.51
C VAL A 333 -1.32 -14.39 10.67
N ARG A 334 -0.27 -15.20 10.61
CA ARG A 334 0.93 -15.09 11.46
C ARG A 334 2.11 -14.78 10.56
N VAL A 335 2.79 -13.67 10.81
CA VAL A 335 3.96 -13.24 10.00
C VAL A 335 5.22 -13.41 10.84
N ILE A 336 6.14 -14.24 10.36
CA ILE A 336 7.41 -14.50 11.05
C ILE A 336 8.60 -13.95 10.25
N ALA A 337 9.64 -13.52 10.95
CA ALA A 337 10.92 -13.15 10.37
C ALA A 337 12.06 -13.63 11.26
N LYS A 338 13.06 -14.27 10.66
CA LYS A 338 14.21 -14.80 11.41
C LYS A 338 15.12 -13.71 11.95
N GLU A 339 15.13 -12.53 11.31
CA GLU A 339 15.83 -11.36 11.82
C GLU A 339 15.25 -10.94 13.16
N THR A 340 16.09 -10.53 14.11
CA THR A 340 15.63 -10.07 15.43
C THR A 340 15.09 -8.63 15.43
N LYS A 341 15.22 -7.92 14.30
CA LYS A 341 14.74 -6.56 14.09
C LYS A 341 14.56 -6.28 12.60
N PRO A 342 13.80 -5.23 12.21
CA PRO A 342 13.73 -4.78 10.82
C PRO A 342 15.12 -4.56 10.22
N ARG A 343 15.32 -4.98 8.97
CA ARG A 343 16.62 -4.85 8.29
C ARG A 343 16.93 -3.38 8.02
N THR A 344 18.14 -2.97 8.40
CA THR A 344 18.69 -1.64 8.07
C THR A 344 19.34 -1.69 6.69
N GLY A 345 18.63 -1.26 5.65
CA GLY A 345 19.15 -1.20 4.28
C GLY A 345 18.08 -1.35 3.20
N CYS A 346 18.51 -1.45 1.96
CA CYS A 346 17.63 -1.60 0.80
C CYS A 346 18.23 -2.61 -0.18
N ARG A 347 17.43 -3.48 -0.81
CA ARG A 347 17.88 -4.32 -1.94
C ARG A 347 17.53 -3.69 -3.28
N GLY A 348 16.35 -3.08 -3.35
CA GLY A 348 15.86 -2.31 -4.49
C GLY A 348 14.85 -1.27 -4.03
N PRO A 349 15.02 0.03 -4.38
CA PRO A 349 14.12 1.08 -3.91
C PRO A 349 13.05 1.49 -4.93
N GLY A 350 13.14 0.99 -6.16
CA GLY A 350 12.25 1.40 -7.25
C GLY A 350 10.89 0.71 -7.20
N ILE A 351 9.82 1.50 -7.17
CA ILE A 351 8.44 1.08 -7.29
C ILE A 351 7.97 1.39 -8.70
N GLN A 352 7.68 0.35 -9.47
CA GLN A 352 7.27 0.46 -10.86
C GLN A 352 5.82 0.95 -10.98
N PRO A 353 5.48 1.64 -12.08
CA PRO A 353 4.13 2.10 -12.43
C PRO A 353 2.98 1.16 -12.11
N ARG A 354 2.99 -0.08 -12.62
CA ARG A 354 1.93 -1.05 -12.32
C ARG A 354 1.82 -1.37 -10.82
N THR A 355 2.92 -1.37 -10.08
CA THR A 355 2.90 -1.59 -8.63
C THR A 355 2.20 -0.44 -7.89
N LEU A 356 2.30 0.81 -8.38
CA LEU A 356 1.57 1.94 -7.81
C LEU A 356 0.05 1.78 -7.96
N GLU A 357 -0.42 1.22 -9.08
CA GLU A 357 -1.84 0.89 -9.28
C GLU A 357 -2.31 -0.19 -8.30
N LEU A 358 -1.48 -1.21 -8.05
CA LEU A 358 -1.80 -2.22 -7.05
C LEU A 358 -1.88 -1.61 -5.64
N TYR A 359 -1.00 -0.67 -5.29
CA TYR A 359 -1.10 0.06 -4.03
C TYR A 359 -2.31 0.99 -3.97
N LYS A 360 -2.81 1.48 -5.11
CA LYS A 360 -4.09 2.21 -5.17
C LYS A 360 -5.23 1.28 -4.77
N PHE A 361 -5.33 0.09 -5.37
CA PHE A 361 -6.36 -0.90 -5.01
C PHE A 361 -6.29 -1.32 -3.54
N LEU A 362 -5.07 -1.44 -3.01
CA LEU A 362 -4.84 -1.82 -1.62
C LEU A 362 -5.11 -0.69 -0.61
N GLY A 363 -5.24 0.56 -1.08
CA GLY A 363 -5.51 1.74 -0.23
C GLY A 363 -4.27 2.30 0.48
N VAL A 364 -3.07 1.99 0.00
CA VAL A 364 -1.78 2.41 0.62
C VAL A 364 -0.95 3.33 -0.27
N LEU A 365 -1.45 3.68 -1.47
CA LEU A 365 -0.71 4.49 -2.42
C LEU A 365 -0.30 5.85 -1.84
N ASP A 366 -1.16 6.51 -1.08
CA ASP A 366 -0.87 7.85 -0.53
C ASP A 366 0.29 7.82 0.47
N ASP A 367 0.33 6.79 1.33
CA ASP A 367 1.44 6.55 2.25
C ASP A 367 2.74 6.25 1.49
N ILE A 368 2.66 5.49 0.39
CA ILE A 368 3.81 5.18 -0.48
C ILE A 368 4.30 6.43 -1.24
N LEU A 369 3.41 7.24 -1.79
CA LEU A 369 3.76 8.47 -2.51
C LEU A 369 4.41 9.46 -1.55
N ALA A 370 3.90 9.57 -0.33
CA ALA A 370 4.52 10.39 0.70
C ALA A 370 5.78 9.77 1.31
N GLY A 371 5.90 8.44 1.21
CA GLY A 371 7.07 7.62 1.49
C GLY A 371 8.25 7.85 0.54
N SER A 372 7.95 8.27 -0.70
CA SER A 372 8.85 8.15 -1.85
C SER A 372 9.24 9.50 -2.44
N GLY A 373 10.34 9.51 -3.19
CA GLY A 373 10.74 10.57 -4.11
C GLY A 373 10.58 10.17 -5.58
N PRO A 374 10.73 11.12 -6.53
CA PRO A 374 10.83 10.79 -7.94
C PRO A 374 12.10 9.98 -8.24
N HIS A 375 12.07 9.20 -9.31
CA HIS A 375 13.27 8.57 -9.84
C HIS A 375 14.30 9.63 -10.29
N GLN A 376 15.56 9.44 -9.89
CA GLN A 376 16.66 10.34 -10.24
C GLN A 376 17.33 9.88 -11.54
N THR A 377 17.83 10.81 -12.35
CA THR A 377 18.56 10.47 -13.58
C THR A 377 19.81 9.64 -13.25
N ILE A 378 19.91 8.46 -13.85
CA ILE A 378 21.07 7.58 -13.70
C ILE A 378 22.12 7.98 -14.73
N HIS A 379 23.30 8.33 -14.24
CA HIS A 379 24.47 8.70 -15.05
C HIS A 379 25.52 7.60 -14.96
N GLN A 380 26.16 7.30 -16.09
CA GLN A 380 27.35 6.46 -16.18
C GLN A 380 28.54 7.32 -16.57
N TYR A 381 29.62 7.17 -15.79
CA TYR A 381 30.89 7.84 -16.02
C TYR A 381 31.94 6.83 -16.47
N THR A 382 32.94 7.31 -17.21
CA THR A 382 34.18 6.57 -17.46
C THR A 382 34.97 6.40 -16.16
N SER A 383 35.74 5.32 -16.06
CA SER A 383 36.56 5.01 -14.87
C SER A 383 37.98 4.66 -15.34
N PRO A 384 39.00 5.48 -15.02
CA PRO A 384 38.91 6.79 -14.37
C PRO A 384 38.16 7.82 -15.25
N ASP A 385 37.57 8.84 -14.63
CA ASP A 385 36.93 9.94 -15.33
C ASP A 385 37.96 10.65 -16.23
N ASN A 386 37.61 10.76 -17.51
CA ASN A 386 38.44 11.40 -18.53
C ASN A 386 37.93 12.81 -18.89
N GLY A 387 36.91 13.31 -18.19
CA GLY A 387 36.31 14.63 -18.44
C GLY A 387 35.24 14.65 -19.53
N GLU A 388 34.92 13.49 -20.12
CA GLU A 388 33.80 13.37 -21.07
C GLU A 388 32.45 13.46 -20.34
N PRO A 389 31.39 14.01 -20.97
CA PRO A 389 30.06 14.04 -20.36
C PRO A 389 29.55 12.63 -20.01
N PRO A 390 28.89 12.44 -18.86
CA PRO A 390 28.33 11.15 -18.52
C PRO A 390 27.27 10.68 -19.53
N VAL A 391 27.25 9.38 -19.79
CA VAL A 391 26.15 8.74 -20.52
C VAL A 391 24.95 8.66 -19.60
N ILE A 392 23.80 9.20 -20.04
CA ILE A 392 22.54 9.08 -19.31
C ILE A 392 21.96 7.69 -19.57
N LEU A 393 21.94 6.85 -18.53
CA LEU A 393 21.41 5.49 -18.59
C LEU A 393 19.90 5.42 -18.38
N TRP A 394 19.34 6.37 -17.64
CA TRP A 394 17.90 6.45 -17.40
C TRP A 394 17.52 7.85 -16.97
N ASP A 395 16.56 8.45 -17.67
CA ASP A 395 15.98 9.74 -17.32
C ASP A 395 14.46 9.72 -17.53
N ASP A 396 13.71 9.58 -16.43
CA ASP A 396 12.24 9.60 -16.45
C ASP A 396 11.69 10.97 -16.90
N SER A 397 12.48 12.05 -16.88
CA SER A 397 12.04 13.40 -17.27
C SER A 397 12.13 13.68 -18.77
N LYS A 398 12.97 12.93 -19.50
CA LYS A 398 13.16 13.07 -20.96
C LYS A 398 12.17 12.25 -21.78
N GLU A 399 11.64 11.18 -21.20
CA GLU A 399 10.48 10.53 -21.76
C GLU A 399 9.31 11.50 -21.55
N LYS A 400 8.87 12.19 -22.61
CA LYS A 400 7.58 12.92 -22.61
C LYS A 400 6.47 11.89 -22.44
N VAL A 401 6.30 11.37 -21.23
CA VAL A 401 5.23 10.42 -20.96
C VAL A 401 3.98 11.26 -20.81
N VAL A 402 3.29 11.46 -21.92
CA VAL A 402 1.93 11.99 -21.91
C VAL A 402 1.13 11.04 -21.04
N GLU A 403 0.62 11.52 -19.91
CA GLU A 403 -0.32 10.78 -19.09
C GLU A 403 -1.42 10.23 -20.01
N LYS A 404 -1.46 8.91 -20.14
CA LYS A 404 -2.56 8.27 -20.83
C LYS A 404 -3.63 8.04 -19.77
N VAL A 405 -4.86 8.42 -20.10
CA VAL A 405 -6.02 8.28 -19.21
C VAL A 405 -6.12 6.87 -18.64
N ASP A 406 -5.77 5.85 -19.43
CA ASP A 406 -5.82 4.44 -19.03
C ASP A 406 -4.62 3.95 -18.19
N LYS A 407 -3.60 4.80 -17.96
CA LYS A 407 -2.35 4.50 -17.24
C LYS A 407 -1.90 5.74 -16.44
N PRO A 408 -2.56 6.06 -15.31
CA PRO A 408 -2.37 7.34 -14.61
C PRO A 408 -1.01 7.48 -13.91
N TYR A 409 -0.37 6.37 -13.50
CA TYR A 409 0.90 6.42 -12.76
C TYR A 409 2.06 6.02 -13.65
N LEU A 410 2.63 6.96 -14.40
CA LEU A 410 3.69 6.63 -15.35
C LEU A 410 5.08 6.65 -14.71
N SER A 411 5.37 7.54 -13.77
CA SER A 411 6.74 7.69 -13.24
C SER A 411 7.10 6.63 -12.20
N THR A 412 8.34 6.13 -12.26
CA THR A 412 8.87 5.27 -11.20
C THR A 412 9.06 6.08 -9.93
N ARG A 413 8.72 5.51 -8.78
CA ARG A 413 8.93 6.12 -7.46
C ARG A 413 10.08 5.44 -6.74
N ILE A 414 10.85 6.20 -5.96
CA ILE A 414 11.98 5.69 -5.18
C ILE A 414 11.64 5.80 -3.70
N ILE A 415 11.62 4.67 -3.00
CA ILE A 415 11.45 4.59 -1.55
C ILE A 415 12.46 3.62 -0.98
N ALA A 416 13.07 3.93 0.17
CA ALA A 416 13.93 2.94 0.79
C ALA A 416 13.09 1.76 1.26
N GLN A 417 13.61 0.55 1.08
CA GLN A 417 12.85 -0.65 1.36
C GLN A 417 12.43 -0.74 2.85
N VAL A 418 13.26 -0.25 3.77
CA VAL A 418 12.91 -0.17 5.20
C VAL A 418 11.69 0.70 5.46
N ASP A 419 11.55 1.81 4.73
CA ASP A 419 10.44 2.76 4.84
C ASP A 419 9.18 2.17 4.20
N HIS A 420 9.33 1.51 3.05
CA HIS A 420 8.27 0.73 2.42
C HIS A 420 7.72 -0.33 3.38
N GLU A 421 8.57 -1.18 3.92
CA GLU A 421 8.16 -2.23 4.85
C GLU A 421 7.56 -1.65 6.15
N ALA A 422 8.05 -0.49 6.62
CA ALA A 422 7.51 0.18 7.79
C ALA A 422 6.07 0.65 7.58
N ILE A 423 5.74 1.17 6.40
CA ILE A 423 4.36 1.54 6.02
C ILE A 423 3.45 0.31 6.15
N PHE A 424 3.84 -0.83 5.55
CA PHE A 424 3.00 -2.03 5.64
C PHE A 424 2.89 -2.59 7.05
N ARG A 425 3.98 -2.60 7.85
CA ARG A 425 3.89 -3.00 9.27
C ARG A 425 2.95 -2.08 10.05
N ALA A 426 2.98 -0.78 9.77
CA ALA A 426 2.05 0.17 10.39
C ALA A 426 0.60 -0.11 9.98
N CYS A 427 0.31 -0.39 8.71
CA CYS A 427 -1.03 -0.79 8.26
C CYS A 427 -1.50 -2.08 8.96
N LEU A 428 -0.67 -3.12 9.01
CA LEU A 428 -1.00 -4.39 9.66
C LEU A 428 -1.37 -4.19 11.15
N LEU A 429 -0.58 -3.40 11.87
CA LEU A 429 -0.82 -3.12 13.29
C LEU A 429 -2.05 -2.23 13.50
N ARG A 430 -2.16 -1.15 12.73
CA ARG A 430 -3.25 -0.16 12.81
C ARG A 430 -4.59 -0.83 12.52
N ASP A 431 -4.70 -1.46 11.34
CA ASP A 431 -5.97 -1.91 10.77
C ASP A 431 -6.40 -3.29 11.28
N TYR A 432 -5.44 -4.15 11.65
CA TYR A 432 -5.71 -5.55 12.00
C TYR A 432 -5.10 -6.02 13.33
N GLY A 433 -4.30 -5.18 14.00
CA GLY A 433 -3.57 -5.61 15.21
C GLY A 433 -2.52 -6.68 14.94
N CYS A 434 -2.17 -6.93 13.68
CA CYS A 434 -1.20 -7.95 13.29
C CYS A 434 0.23 -7.39 13.43
N GLN A 435 1.07 -8.09 14.17
CA GLN A 435 2.48 -7.76 14.36
C GLN A 435 3.37 -8.82 13.70
N VAL A 436 4.58 -8.42 13.32
CA VAL A 436 5.61 -9.33 12.82
C VAL A 436 6.36 -9.94 14.00
N GLU A 437 6.44 -11.26 14.04
CA GLU A 437 7.28 -12.01 15.00
C GLU A 437 8.72 -12.08 14.50
N PHE A 438 9.53 -11.09 14.91
CA PHE A 438 10.97 -11.09 14.70
C PHE A 438 11.68 -12.14 15.57
N GLY A 439 12.85 -12.59 15.13
CA GLY A 439 13.63 -13.64 15.78
C GLY A 439 13.00 -15.03 15.66
N THR A 440 12.08 -15.23 14.72
CA THR A 440 11.36 -16.50 14.53
C THR A 440 11.64 -17.07 13.15
N GLU A 441 12.30 -18.23 13.10
CA GLU A 441 12.71 -18.89 11.85
C GLU A 441 11.88 -20.15 11.59
N LEU A 442 11.43 -20.35 10.35
CA LEU A 442 10.90 -21.65 9.92
C LEU A 442 12.08 -22.62 9.69
N ILE A 443 12.10 -23.73 10.42
CA ILE A 443 13.12 -24.77 10.30
C ILE A 443 12.70 -25.85 9.30
N SER A 444 11.47 -26.34 9.44
CA SER A 444 10.91 -27.39 8.58
C SER A 444 9.40 -27.31 8.59
N TYR A 445 8.76 -28.02 7.66
CA TYR A 445 7.32 -28.21 7.65
C TYR A 445 6.97 -29.55 7.02
N GLU A 446 5.84 -30.11 7.44
CA GLU A 446 5.22 -31.30 6.86
C GLU A 446 3.80 -30.95 6.43
N GLN A 447 3.46 -31.29 5.19
CA GLN A 447 2.14 -30.98 4.62
C GLN A 447 1.25 -32.22 4.63
N GLY A 448 0.07 -32.10 5.23
CA GLY A 448 -1.02 -33.07 5.16
C GLY A 448 -2.03 -32.76 4.03
N SER A 449 -3.18 -33.44 4.05
CA SER A 449 -4.29 -33.18 3.11
C SER A 449 -4.90 -31.79 3.31
N ASP A 450 -5.10 -31.41 4.58
CA ASP A 450 -5.91 -30.24 4.94
C ASP A 450 -5.12 -29.10 5.57
N THR A 451 -3.98 -29.42 6.19
CA THR A 451 -3.13 -28.48 6.94
C THR A 451 -1.64 -28.69 6.63
N VAL A 452 -0.84 -27.74 7.05
CA VAL A 452 0.63 -27.79 7.07
C VAL A 452 1.11 -27.58 8.50
N GLU A 453 1.92 -28.51 8.99
CA GLU A 453 2.55 -28.43 10.30
C GLU A 453 3.95 -27.82 10.14
N ALA A 454 4.19 -26.67 10.77
CA ALA A 454 5.44 -25.92 10.68
C ALA A 454 6.21 -26.01 12.00
N THR A 455 7.51 -26.27 11.91
CA THR A 455 8.43 -26.21 13.05
C THR A 455 9.20 -24.90 13.02
N LEU A 456 9.01 -24.09 14.06
CA LEU A 456 9.52 -22.74 14.22
C LEU A 456 10.57 -22.69 15.33
N LEU A 457 11.64 -21.94 15.11
CA LEU A 457 12.67 -21.66 16.09
C LEU A 457 12.58 -20.20 16.52
N LYS A 458 12.23 -19.95 17.77
CA LYS A 458 12.20 -18.62 18.39
C LYS A 458 13.53 -18.37 19.09
N SER A 459 14.24 -17.34 18.62
CA SER A 459 15.48 -16.84 19.18
C SER A 459 15.26 -15.45 19.76
N LEU A 460 14.68 -15.39 20.96
CA LEU A 460 14.60 -14.16 21.75
C LEU A 460 15.91 -13.99 22.53
N THR A 461 16.27 -12.75 22.87
CA THR A 461 17.51 -12.45 23.59
C THR A 461 17.63 -13.34 24.83
N HIS A 462 18.54 -14.32 24.77
CA HIS A 462 18.93 -15.30 25.81
C HIS A 462 18.16 -16.63 25.94
N LYS A 463 17.19 -16.96 25.07
CA LYS A 463 16.55 -18.29 25.06
C LYS A 463 16.13 -18.71 23.65
N THR A 464 16.49 -19.94 23.28
CA THR A 464 16.03 -20.58 22.05
C THR A 464 14.92 -21.57 22.39
N GLU A 465 13.78 -21.45 21.71
CA GLU A 465 12.62 -22.30 21.92
C GLU A 465 12.09 -22.79 20.58
N THR A 466 11.80 -24.09 20.48
CA THR A 466 11.20 -24.69 19.29
C THR A 466 9.70 -24.86 19.51
N GLU A 467 8.92 -24.45 18.53
CA GLU A 467 7.45 -24.56 18.52
C GLU A 467 7.02 -25.31 17.26
N THR A 468 6.11 -26.27 17.38
CA THR A 468 5.49 -26.93 16.23
C THR A 468 4.00 -26.61 16.21
N THR A 469 3.53 -25.99 15.13
CA THR A 469 2.17 -25.46 15.01
C THR A 469 1.57 -25.73 13.64
N LYS A 470 0.27 -26.03 13.60
CA LYS A 470 -0.48 -26.30 12.37
C LYS A 470 -1.14 -25.05 11.83
N PHE A 471 -1.12 -24.91 10.51
CA PHE A 471 -1.78 -23.85 9.76
C PHE A 471 -2.56 -24.48 8.59
N ASP A 472 -3.58 -23.79 8.09
CA ASP A 472 -4.29 -24.21 6.88
C ASP A 472 -3.43 -23.98 5.63
N TRP A 473 -2.60 -22.93 5.66
CA TRP A 473 -1.75 -22.54 4.54
C TRP A 473 -0.39 -22.01 5.01
N LEU A 474 0.62 -22.17 4.16
CA LEU A 474 1.94 -21.57 4.33
C LEU A 474 2.33 -20.82 3.06
N ILE A 475 2.74 -19.56 3.22
CA ILE A 475 3.32 -18.74 2.16
C ILE A 475 4.79 -18.46 2.49
N GLY A 476 5.69 -18.99 1.67
CA GLY A 476 7.12 -18.67 1.71
C GLY A 476 7.43 -17.39 0.95
N ALA A 477 7.80 -16.34 1.69
CA ALA A 477 8.23 -15.04 1.19
C ALA A 477 9.59 -14.62 1.82
N ASP A 478 10.39 -15.61 2.23
CA ASP A 478 11.67 -15.50 2.95
C ASP A 478 12.88 -15.24 2.04
N GLY A 479 12.62 -15.14 0.74
CA GLY A 479 13.52 -14.64 -0.27
C GLY A 479 14.52 -15.66 -0.79
N ALA A 480 15.63 -15.17 -1.35
CA ALA A 480 16.57 -15.97 -2.12
C ALA A 480 17.13 -17.23 -1.40
N HIS A 481 17.24 -17.25 -0.08
CA HIS A 481 17.76 -18.40 0.65
C HIS A 481 16.65 -19.26 1.25
N SER A 482 15.47 -19.24 0.62
CA SER A 482 14.30 -19.92 1.11
C SER A 482 14.52 -21.43 1.27
N VAL A 483 14.06 -21.96 2.40
CA VAL A 483 14.07 -23.41 2.69
C VAL A 483 13.16 -24.21 1.75
N HIS A 484 12.26 -23.52 1.03
CA HIS A 484 11.32 -24.11 0.10
C HIS A 484 11.93 -24.47 -1.27
N ILE A 485 13.19 -24.08 -1.55
CA ILE A 485 13.80 -24.16 -2.88
C ILE A 485 14.68 -25.42 -3.05
N LYS A 486 14.38 -26.22 -4.09
CA LYS A 486 15.36 -27.09 -4.78
C LYS A 486 15.57 -26.53 -6.19
N ALA A 487 16.60 -25.69 -6.40
CA ALA A 487 16.73 -24.89 -7.63
C ALA A 487 17.23 -25.71 -8.85
N TRP A 488 16.70 -25.40 -10.03
CA TRP A 488 17.21 -25.78 -11.35
C TRP A 488 17.42 -24.52 -12.22
N GLY A 489 18.64 -24.29 -12.70
CA GLY A 489 19.01 -23.20 -13.64
C GLY A 489 20.52 -22.85 -13.63
N ALA A 490 21.10 -22.62 -14.83
CA ALA A 490 22.45 -22.08 -15.12
C ALA A 490 22.34 -21.10 -16.31
N LEU A 491 23.22 -20.15 -16.68
CA LEU A 491 24.57 -19.65 -16.29
C LEU A 491 24.48 -18.25 -15.62
N ALA A 492 25.39 -17.72 -14.79
CA ALA A 492 26.86 -17.73 -14.63
C ALA A 492 27.63 -16.62 -15.39
N GLU A 493 28.16 -15.65 -14.63
CA GLU A 493 29.48 -15.02 -14.79
C GLU A 493 29.91 -14.45 -13.42
N LYS A 494 31.22 -14.45 -13.11
CA LYS A 494 31.72 -13.78 -11.90
C LYS A 494 31.63 -12.27 -12.16
N SER A 495 30.53 -11.64 -11.74
CA SER A 495 30.43 -10.18 -11.63
C SER A 495 30.08 -9.80 -10.20
N LEU A 496 30.76 -8.81 -9.66
CA LEU A 496 30.51 -8.29 -8.31
C LEU A 496 29.90 -6.91 -8.46
N LEU A 497 28.71 -6.73 -7.88
CA LEU A 497 28.10 -5.42 -7.75
C LEU A 497 28.15 -5.01 -6.28
N ILE A 498 28.83 -3.90 -6.01
CA ILE A 498 28.89 -3.33 -4.66
C ILE A 498 27.99 -2.11 -4.65
N ARG A 499 27.06 -2.08 -3.69
CA ARG A 499 26.09 -1.01 -3.49
C ARG A 499 26.30 -0.39 -2.11
N PRO A 500 27.23 0.56 -1.96
CA PRO A 500 27.21 1.45 -0.81
C PRO A 500 25.94 2.31 -0.86
N TYR A 501 25.23 2.38 0.26
CA TYR A 501 24.12 3.29 0.48
C TYR A 501 24.63 4.47 1.30
N MET A 502 24.85 5.59 0.62
CA MET A 502 25.40 6.81 1.20
C MET A 502 24.65 8.01 0.62
N SER A 503 24.50 9.09 1.37
CA SER A 503 24.18 10.36 0.71
C SER A 503 25.42 10.81 -0.07
N ALA A 504 25.29 11.17 -1.35
CA ALA A 504 26.40 11.71 -2.11
C ALA A 504 25.96 12.91 -2.95
N PHE A 505 26.89 13.83 -3.19
CA PHE A 505 26.65 15.05 -3.97
C PHE A 505 27.83 15.31 -4.90
N SER A 506 27.54 15.70 -6.15
CA SER A 506 28.53 16.24 -7.10
C SER A 506 28.24 17.72 -7.34
N ALA A 507 29.27 18.55 -7.28
CA ALA A 507 29.17 20.00 -7.53
C ALA A 507 28.88 20.36 -9.01
N GLN A 508 29.09 19.43 -9.96
CA GLN A 508 28.92 19.70 -11.40
C GLN A 508 27.50 19.48 -11.94
N HIS A 509 26.70 18.61 -11.30
CA HIS A 509 25.39 18.17 -11.83
C HIS A 509 24.21 18.47 -10.91
N SER A 510 24.44 19.26 -9.88
CA SER A 510 23.41 19.68 -8.94
C SER A 510 22.78 20.99 -9.42
N THR A 511 21.46 20.98 -9.61
CA THR A 511 20.71 22.22 -9.85
C THR A 511 20.56 23.00 -8.54
N PRO A 512 20.48 24.34 -8.57
CA PRO A 512 20.26 25.17 -7.37
C PRO A 512 18.98 24.83 -6.59
N SER A 513 18.05 24.09 -7.20
CA SER A 513 16.76 23.71 -6.64
C SER A 513 16.76 22.37 -5.88
N GLN A 514 17.86 21.62 -5.82
CA GLN A 514 17.93 20.38 -5.05
C GLN A 514 18.37 20.67 -3.60
N PRO A 515 17.55 20.36 -2.58
CA PRO A 515 17.96 20.53 -1.19
C PRO A 515 19.15 19.61 -0.89
N LYS A 516 20.25 20.21 -0.42
CA LYS A 516 21.55 19.58 -0.08
C LYS A 516 21.50 18.42 0.94
N SER A 517 20.31 18.04 1.42
CA SER A 517 20.09 17.05 2.48
C SER A 517 19.33 15.79 2.05
N ASP A 518 18.85 15.70 0.80
CA ASP A 518 17.81 14.71 0.43
C ASP A 518 18.20 13.70 -0.67
N THR A 519 19.48 13.60 -1.03
CA THR A 519 19.92 12.62 -2.03
C THR A 519 20.55 11.40 -1.35
N ARG A 520 19.73 10.41 -0.98
CA ARG A 520 20.22 9.03 -0.76
C ARG A 520 20.68 8.50 -2.12
N VAL A 521 21.94 8.74 -2.49
CA VAL A 521 22.49 8.34 -3.80
C VAL A 521 22.96 6.89 -3.73
N GLN A 522 22.48 6.08 -4.66
CA GLN A 522 23.03 4.74 -4.85
C GLN A 522 24.24 4.85 -5.78
N VAL A 523 25.44 4.60 -5.25
CA VAL A 523 26.61 4.37 -6.09
C VAL A 523 26.69 2.88 -6.41
N MET A 524 26.86 2.56 -7.70
CA MET A 524 27.04 1.19 -8.17
C MET A 524 28.45 1.05 -8.73
N ILE A 525 29.27 0.22 -8.08
CA ILE A 525 30.59 -0.13 -8.59
C ILE A 525 30.48 -1.48 -9.28
N ALA A 526 30.74 -1.48 -10.58
CA ALA A 526 30.79 -2.65 -11.44
C ALA A 526 32.25 -3.05 -11.66
N SER A 527 32.60 -4.30 -11.39
CA SER A 527 33.92 -4.85 -11.73
C SER A 527 33.80 -6.18 -12.46
N GLN A 528 34.58 -6.33 -13.54
CA GLN A 528 34.76 -7.58 -14.27
C GLN A 528 35.83 -8.47 -13.62
N ASP A 529 36.74 -7.91 -12.81
CA ASP A 529 37.74 -8.66 -12.03
C ASP A 529 37.27 -8.85 -10.59
N VAL A 530 36.42 -9.86 -10.40
CA VAL A 530 35.78 -10.16 -9.12
C VAL A 530 36.77 -10.62 -8.05
N GLU A 531 37.84 -11.31 -8.43
CA GLU A 531 38.83 -11.82 -7.47
C GLU A 531 39.66 -10.67 -6.92
N TYR A 532 40.23 -9.83 -7.78
CA TYR A 532 40.94 -8.61 -7.36
C TYR A 532 40.06 -7.71 -6.49
N THR A 533 38.82 -7.46 -6.92
CA THR A 533 37.91 -6.56 -6.20
C THR A 533 37.50 -7.14 -4.84
N THR A 534 37.17 -8.43 -4.78
CA THR A 534 36.80 -9.10 -3.53
C THR A 534 37.98 -9.17 -2.56
N GLU A 535 39.20 -9.40 -3.05
CA GLU A 535 40.42 -9.45 -2.25
C GLU A 535 40.77 -8.06 -1.68
N LYS A 536 40.74 -7.00 -2.51
CA LYS A 536 40.89 -5.60 -2.03
C LYS A 536 39.87 -5.26 -0.94
N LEU A 537 38.61 -5.63 -1.11
CA LEU A 537 37.56 -5.37 -0.11
C LEU A 537 37.77 -6.12 1.21
N LYS A 538 38.30 -7.35 1.14
CA LYS A 538 38.62 -8.16 2.33
C LYS A 538 39.86 -7.64 3.05
N LEU A 539 40.94 -7.36 2.32
CA LEU A 539 42.19 -6.77 2.84
C LEU A 539 41.91 -5.43 3.53
N ASN A 540 40.95 -4.67 3.01
CA ASN A 540 40.53 -3.38 3.54
C ASN A 540 39.37 -3.45 4.55
N GLY A 541 38.96 -4.64 5.02
CA GLY A 541 37.92 -4.77 6.05
C GLY A 541 36.52 -4.24 5.68
N VAL A 542 36.26 -3.99 4.39
CA VAL A 542 34.99 -3.46 3.88
C VAL A 542 33.90 -4.54 3.91
N VAL A 543 34.28 -5.81 3.79
CA VAL A 543 33.39 -6.98 3.85
C VAL A 543 33.82 -7.87 5.03
N GLY A 544 32.93 -8.06 6.02
CA GLY A 544 33.17 -8.78 7.29
C GLY A 544 32.36 -8.19 8.46
N ASP A 545 32.39 -8.81 9.63
CA ASP A 545 31.54 -8.52 10.80
C ASP A 545 32.30 -7.68 11.84
N GLY A 546 31.85 -6.44 12.10
CA GLY A 546 32.38 -5.56 13.15
C GLY A 546 32.93 -4.20 12.69
N ASN A 547 32.39 -3.13 13.29
CA ASN A 547 32.73 -1.69 13.20
C ASN A 547 32.63 -1.01 11.81
N THR A 548 31.72 -0.04 11.68
CA THR A 548 31.39 0.67 10.42
C THR A 548 32.12 2.00 10.23
N LYS A 549 32.67 2.60 11.29
CA LYS A 549 33.25 3.96 11.23
C LYS A 549 34.50 4.05 10.35
N GLY A 550 35.29 2.97 10.26
CA GLY A 550 36.41 2.88 9.30
C GLY A 550 35.99 2.53 7.87
N ARG A 551 34.86 1.83 7.68
CA ARG A 551 34.43 1.34 6.36
C ARG A 551 33.95 2.44 5.42
N ARG A 552 33.35 3.49 5.98
CA ARG A 552 32.88 4.66 5.21
C ARG A 552 34.03 5.30 4.46
N ASP A 553 35.06 5.74 5.18
CA ASP A 553 36.17 6.50 4.60
C ASP A 553 36.95 5.64 3.60
N MET A 554 37.15 4.35 3.91
CA MET A 554 37.77 3.40 2.99
C MET A 554 36.96 3.19 1.70
N LEU A 555 35.63 3.15 1.78
CA LEU A 555 34.76 3.07 0.60
C LEU A 555 34.83 4.36 -0.22
N VAL A 556 34.88 5.52 0.43
CA VAL A 556 35.05 6.82 -0.24
C VAL A 556 36.38 6.88 -0.97
N ASP A 557 37.47 6.53 -0.30
CA ASP A 557 38.82 6.50 -0.87
C ASP A 557 38.88 5.54 -2.06
N MET A 558 38.28 4.35 -1.93
CA MET A 558 38.19 3.38 -3.03
C MET A 558 37.37 3.92 -4.21
N ILE A 559 36.23 4.60 -3.96
CA ILE A 559 35.44 5.22 -5.03
C ILE A 559 36.27 6.31 -5.72
N HIS A 560 36.94 7.17 -4.97
CA HIS A 560 37.81 8.20 -5.53
C HIS A 560 39.00 7.62 -6.30
N GLU A 561 39.62 6.54 -5.82
CA GLU A 561 40.73 5.83 -6.48
C GLU A 561 40.26 5.22 -7.81
N LEU A 562 39.13 4.50 -7.81
CA LEU A 562 38.61 3.83 -9.00
C LEU A 562 38.08 4.82 -10.04
N SER A 563 37.31 5.81 -9.60
CA SER A 563 36.63 6.75 -10.50
C SER A 563 37.48 7.97 -10.88
N GLY A 564 38.50 8.33 -10.11
CA GLY A 564 39.19 9.62 -10.25
C GLY A 564 38.38 10.84 -9.80
N ARG A 565 37.11 10.67 -9.37
CA ARG A 565 36.15 11.74 -9.08
C ARG A 565 36.23 12.27 -7.66
N LYS A 566 37.24 13.09 -7.38
CA LYS A 566 37.44 13.72 -6.06
C LYS A 566 36.43 14.83 -5.73
N ASP A 567 35.63 15.27 -6.69
CA ASP A 567 34.55 16.25 -6.48
C ASP A 567 33.30 15.63 -5.81
N LEU A 568 33.21 14.29 -5.74
CA LEU A 568 32.11 13.60 -5.07
C LEU A 568 32.28 13.70 -3.55
N VAL A 569 31.31 14.34 -2.91
CA VAL A 569 31.25 14.46 -1.44
C VAL A 569 30.21 13.47 -0.91
N PHE A 570 30.64 12.58 -0.02
CA PHE A 570 29.80 11.56 0.59
C PHE A 570 29.41 11.95 2.03
N GLY A 571 28.20 11.66 2.45
CA GLY A 571 27.73 11.76 3.85
C GLY A 571 27.87 10.41 4.56
N ASP A 572 26.94 10.10 5.46
CA ASP A 572 27.01 8.91 6.29
C ASP A 572 26.77 7.61 5.50
N LEU A 573 27.48 6.54 5.88
CA LEU A 573 27.24 5.19 5.37
C LEU A 573 26.08 4.54 6.13
N ILE A 574 24.95 4.37 5.44
CA ILE A 574 23.71 3.80 6.01
C ILE A 574 23.72 2.27 5.90
N GLY A 575 24.32 1.73 4.85
CA GLY A 575 24.46 0.29 4.65
C GLY A 575 25.29 -0.07 3.43
N ILE A 576 25.70 -1.33 3.33
CA ILE A 576 26.41 -1.87 2.16
C ILE A 576 25.80 -3.20 1.75
N GLY A 577 25.48 -3.33 0.47
CA GLY A 577 25.08 -4.59 -0.14
C GLY A 577 26.14 -5.09 -1.11
N VAL A 578 26.64 -6.30 -0.90
CA VAL A 578 27.43 -7.02 -1.90
C VAL A 578 26.49 -7.95 -2.65
N TRP A 579 26.34 -7.72 -3.94
CA TRP A 579 25.45 -8.49 -4.79
C TRP A 579 26.22 -9.28 -5.83
N ARG A 580 25.77 -10.51 -6.08
CA ARG A 580 26.26 -11.39 -7.14
C ARG A 580 25.07 -11.82 -8.01
N PRO A 581 25.20 -11.79 -9.35
CA PRO A 581 24.18 -12.30 -10.25
C PRO A 581 23.82 -13.74 -9.94
N ASN A 582 22.58 -13.95 -9.48
CA ASN A 582 21.97 -15.25 -9.33
C ASN A 582 20.55 -15.18 -9.90
N ILE A 583 20.45 -15.43 -11.21
CA ILE A 583 19.19 -15.37 -11.96
C ILE A 583 18.59 -16.77 -11.95
N ARG A 584 17.40 -16.92 -11.38
CA ARG A 584 16.75 -18.24 -11.26
C ARG A 584 15.24 -18.11 -11.09
N MET A 585 14.54 -19.20 -11.34
CA MET A 585 13.11 -19.36 -11.11
C MET A 585 12.83 -20.83 -10.83
N VAL A 586 11.90 -21.11 -9.93
CA VAL A 586 11.38 -22.47 -9.71
C VAL A 586 10.46 -22.92 -10.86
N ASP A 587 10.30 -24.22 -11.05
CA ASP A 587 9.39 -24.80 -12.05
C ASP A 587 7.93 -24.87 -11.58
N ASN A 588 7.68 -24.62 -10.30
CA ASN A 588 6.34 -24.51 -9.73
C ASN A 588 6.33 -23.58 -8.51
N PHE A 589 5.35 -22.68 -8.42
CA PHE A 589 5.25 -21.67 -7.36
C PHE A 589 4.45 -22.17 -6.13
N GLY A 590 3.96 -23.40 -6.14
CA GLY A 590 3.36 -24.01 -4.96
C GLY A 590 2.55 -25.27 -5.27
N LYS A 591 2.24 -26.03 -4.22
CA LYS A 591 1.44 -27.25 -4.32
C LYS A 591 0.77 -27.56 -2.98
N GLY A 592 -0.52 -27.90 -3.05
CA GLY A 592 -1.29 -28.21 -1.84
C GLY A 592 -1.51 -26.95 -1.01
N LYS A 593 -1.05 -26.98 0.24
CA LYS A 593 -1.14 -25.93 1.25
C LYS A 593 0.08 -25.01 1.31
N VAL A 594 1.15 -25.31 0.56
CA VAL A 594 2.41 -24.55 0.58
C VAL A 594 2.64 -23.84 -0.75
N TRP A 595 2.82 -22.52 -0.68
CA TRP A 595 2.99 -21.63 -1.83
C TRP A 595 4.16 -20.66 -1.59
N ILE A 596 4.79 -20.18 -2.65
CA ILE A 596 5.95 -19.27 -2.57
C ILE A 596 5.78 -18.08 -3.49
N ALA A 597 6.34 -16.93 -3.10
CA ALA A 597 6.24 -15.67 -3.82
C ALA A 597 7.53 -14.84 -3.75
N GLY A 598 7.77 -13.99 -4.76
CA GLY A 598 8.93 -13.11 -4.83
C GLY A 598 10.26 -13.85 -4.93
N ASP A 599 11.29 -13.36 -4.25
CA ASP A 599 12.66 -13.92 -4.29
C ASP A 599 12.74 -15.41 -3.86
N ALA A 600 11.71 -15.94 -3.18
CA ALA A 600 11.59 -17.37 -2.86
C ALA A 600 11.21 -18.22 -4.09
N ALA A 601 10.56 -17.62 -5.10
CA ALA A 601 10.16 -18.28 -6.34
C ALA A 601 11.07 -17.89 -7.53
N HIS A 602 11.52 -16.64 -7.61
CA HIS A 602 12.35 -16.15 -8.71
C HIS A 602 13.24 -15.00 -8.29
N VAL A 603 14.46 -14.96 -8.80
CA VAL A 603 15.44 -13.92 -8.50
C VAL A 603 15.86 -13.25 -9.80
N HIS A 604 15.62 -11.95 -9.88
CA HIS A 604 15.96 -11.12 -11.04
C HIS A 604 17.36 -10.51 -10.91
N SER A 605 17.94 -10.16 -12.06
CA SER A 605 19.02 -9.17 -12.10
C SER A 605 18.52 -7.81 -11.57
N PRO A 606 19.33 -7.07 -10.80
CA PRO A 606 18.98 -5.77 -10.27
C PRO A 606 19.00 -4.70 -11.35
N THR A 607 19.54 -4.98 -12.54
CA THR A 607 19.54 -4.02 -13.67
C THR A 607 18.14 -3.68 -14.13
N GLY A 608 17.11 -4.50 -13.87
CA GLY A 608 15.72 -4.15 -14.18
C GLY A 608 14.93 -3.47 -13.06
N GLY A 609 15.39 -3.52 -11.81
CA GLY A 609 14.61 -3.06 -10.66
C GLY A 609 13.31 -3.86 -10.41
N GLN A 610 13.28 -5.15 -10.77
CA GLN A 610 12.03 -5.91 -10.86
C GLN A 610 11.72 -6.83 -9.66
N GLY A 611 12.71 -7.25 -8.86
CA GLY A 611 12.50 -8.28 -7.82
C GLY A 611 11.32 -7.99 -6.88
N LEU A 612 11.31 -6.81 -6.24
CA LEU A 612 10.21 -6.35 -5.40
C LEU A 612 8.89 -6.27 -6.17
N ASN A 613 8.90 -5.62 -7.34
CA ASN A 613 7.69 -5.35 -8.12
C ASN A 613 7.02 -6.62 -8.66
N SER A 614 7.80 -7.55 -9.21
CA SER A 614 7.33 -8.88 -9.61
C SER A 614 6.78 -9.67 -8.42
N GLY A 615 7.45 -9.60 -7.27
CA GLY A 615 6.99 -10.27 -6.05
C GLY A 615 5.69 -9.71 -5.48
N VAL A 616 5.48 -8.39 -5.54
CA VAL A 616 4.20 -7.77 -5.16
C VAL A 616 3.07 -8.26 -6.07
N GLN A 617 3.33 -8.39 -7.37
CA GLN A 617 2.36 -8.95 -8.31
C GLN A 617 2.04 -10.42 -8.02
N ASP A 618 3.01 -11.20 -7.55
CA ASP A 618 2.76 -12.57 -7.10
C ASP A 618 1.80 -12.59 -5.90
N ALA A 619 2.02 -11.72 -4.90
CA ALA A 619 1.15 -11.61 -3.73
C ALA A 619 -0.28 -11.25 -4.14
N PHE A 620 -0.45 -10.26 -5.01
CA PHE A 620 -1.76 -9.88 -5.54
C PHE A 620 -2.44 -11.02 -6.30
N ASN A 621 -1.70 -11.79 -7.11
CA ASN A 621 -2.28 -12.89 -7.86
C ASN A 621 -2.66 -14.09 -6.97
N LEU A 622 -1.85 -14.40 -5.96
CA LEU A 622 -2.05 -15.55 -5.07
C LEU A 622 -3.15 -15.34 -4.03
N CYS A 623 -3.14 -14.19 -3.33
CA CYS A 623 -3.88 -14.06 -2.07
C CYS A 623 -5.41 -14.08 -2.23
N TRP A 624 -5.96 -13.50 -3.32
CA TRP A 624 -7.42 -13.57 -3.55
C TRP A 624 -7.87 -14.99 -3.90
N LYS A 625 -7.05 -15.74 -4.64
CA LYS A 625 -7.31 -17.15 -5.00
C LYS A 625 -7.35 -18.01 -3.75
N LEU A 626 -6.33 -17.88 -2.91
CA LEU A 626 -6.23 -18.57 -1.62
C LEU A 626 -7.42 -18.21 -0.72
N SER A 627 -7.78 -16.92 -0.64
CA SER A 627 -8.91 -16.46 0.18
C SER A 627 -10.24 -17.08 -0.25
N LEU A 628 -10.50 -17.18 -1.56
CA LEU A 628 -11.72 -17.82 -2.07
C LEU A 628 -11.76 -19.32 -1.76
N VAL A 629 -10.64 -20.02 -1.96
CA VAL A 629 -10.56 -21.47 -1.67
C VAL A 629 -10.71 -21.73 -0.17
N HIS A 630 -10.00 -21.00 0.66
CA HIS A 630 -10.06 -21.16 2.11
C HIS A 630 -11.47 -20.93 2.67
N LYS A 631 -12.19 -19.93 2.15
CA LYS A 631 -13.59 -19.63 2.55
C LYS A 631 -14.62 -20.58 1.95
N GLY A 632 -14.20 -21.62 1.20
CA GLY A 632 -15.12 -22.52 0.49
C GLY A 632 -15.95 -21.81 -0.58
N LYS A 633 -15.50 -20.65 -1.07
CA LYS A 633 -16.17 -19.87 -2.12
C LYS A 633 -15.79 -20.33 -3.52
N SER A 634 -14.72 -21.11 -3.64
CA SER A 634 -14.32 -21.78 -4.87
C SER A 634 -14.03 -23.26 -4.61
N THR A 635 -14.62 -24.14 -5.43
CA THR A 635 -14.26 -25.57 -5.51
C THR A 635 -13.39 -25.88 -6.73
N SER A 636 -13.01 -24.86 -7.50
CA SER A 636 -12.28 -25.04 -8.75
C SER A 636 -10.84 -25.49 -8.49
N ASN A 637 -10.54 -26.72 -8.89
CA ASN A 637 -9.18 -27.27 -8.84
C ASN A 637 -8.17 -26.47 -9.70
N LYS A 638 -8.67 -25.67 -10.66
CA LYS A 638 -7.84 -24.86 -11.55
C LYS A 638 -7.46 -23.52 -10.94
N LEU A 639 -8.24 -23.01 -9.97
CA LEU A 639 -8.04 -21.68 -9.42
C LEU A 639 -6.64 -21.52 -8.80
N MET A 640 -6.25 -22.40 -7.89
CA MET A 640 -4.92 -22.32 -7.28
C MET A 640 -3.80 -22.65 -8.27
N ALA A 641 -4.01 -23.65 -9.14
CA ALA A 641 -3.03 -24.00 -10.18
C ALA A 641 -2.74 -22.83 -11.14
N SER A 642 -3.73 -21.96 -11.36
CA SER A 642 -3.57 -20.79 -12.23
C SER A 642 -2.53 -19.79 -11.71
N TYR A 643 -2.19 -19.77 -10.41
CA TYR A 643 -1.13 -18.90 -9.89
C TYR A 643 0.22 -19.22 -10.55
N THR A 644 0.61 -20.50 -10.53
CA THR A 644 1.82 -20.98 -11.22
C THR A 644 1.71 -20.74 -12.73
N GLU A 645 0.59 -21.13 -13.35
CA GLU A 645 0.33 -20.97 -14.79
C GLU A 645 0.52 -19.51 -15.26
N GLU A 646 -0.03 -18.56 -14.51
CA GLU A 646 -0.04 -17.14 -14.85
C GLU A 646 1.29 -16.45 -14.55
N ARG A 647 1.84 -16.66 -13.36
CA ARG A 647 3.01 -15.91 -12.89
C ARG A 647 4.31 -16.39 -13.52
N MET A 648 4.48 -17.70 -13.74
CA MET A 648 5.71 -18.23 -14.31
C MET A 648 6.04 -17.64 -15.68
N ARG A 649 5.06 -17.51 -16.58
CA ARG A 649 5.31 -16.95 -17.92
C ARG A 649 5.71 -15.48 -17.87
N VAL A 650 5.05 -14.69 -17.01
CA VAL A 650 5.32 -13.26 -16.81
C VAL A 650 6.72 -13.08 -16.23
N VAL A 651 7.06 -13.87 -15.21
CA VAL A 651 8.38 -13.85 -14.59
C VAL A 651 9.45 -14.27 -15.57
N LYS A 652 9.25 -15.35 -16.35
CA LYS A 652 10.19 -15.82 -17.37
C LYS A 652 10.49 -14.76 -18.41
N ALA A 653 9.47 -14.07 -18.94
CA ALA A 653 9.65 -12.99 -19.89
C ALA A 653 10.45 -11.81 -19.29
N MET A 654 10.15 -11.43 -18.04
CA MET A 654 10.87 -10.37 -17.36
C MET A 654 12.31 -10.77 -16.98
N LEU A 655 12.56 -12.03 -16.66
CA LEU A 655 13.92 -12.54 -16.48
C LEU A 655 14.75 -12.41 -17.76
N ASN A 656 14.17 -12.68 -18.93
CA ASN A 656 14.87 -12.47 -20.21
C ASN A 656 15.23 -10.99 -20.42
N VAL A 657 14.29 -10.07 -20.15
CA VAL A 657 14.52 -8.62 -20.24
C VAL A 657 15.64 -8.19 -19.29
N THR A 658 15.55 -8.56 -18.01
CA THR A 658 16.54 -8.16 -17.01
C THR A 658 17.91 -8.80 -17.21
N THR A 659 17.96 -10.02 -17.77
CA THR A 659 19.21 -10.70 -18.16
C THR A 659 19.87 -10.00 -19.34
N ARG A 660 19.09 -9.61 -20.36
CA ARG A 660 19.61 -8.80 -21.49
C ARG A 660 20.21 -7.49 -20.99
N LEU A 661 19.51 -6.78 -20.11
CA LEU A 661 20.01 -5.54 -19.50
C LEU A 661 21.28 -5.77 -18.67
N LEU A 662 21.39 -6.91 -17.98
CA LEU A 662 22.62 -7.28 -17.27
C LEU A 662 23.78 -7.45 -18.24
N ARG A 663 23.61 -8.21 -19.33
CA ARG A 663 24.68 -8.44 -20.32
C ARG A 663 25.16 -7.12 -20.95
N GLN A 664 24.21 -6.25 -21.32
CA GLN A 664 24.51 -4.91 -21.85
C GLN A 664 25.29 -4.06 -20.85
N ALA A 665 24.91 -4.10 -19.56
CA ALA A 665 25.55 -3.29 -18.53
C ALA A 665 26.99 -3.73 -18.19
N PHE A 666 27.30 -5.03 -18.32
CA PHE A 666 28.57 -5.59 -17.85
C PHE A 666 29.46 -6.17 -18.97
N GLY A 667 29.08 -6.06 -20.25
CA GLY A 667 29.93 -6.40 -21.40
C GLY A 667 30.18 -7.90 -21.59
N VAL A 668 29.17 -8.73 -21.35
CA VAL A 668 29.26 -10.19 -21.46
C VAL A 668 29.10 -10.64 -22.92
N ASN A 669 30.13 -11.28 -23.50
CA ASN A 669 30.17 -11.70 -24.92
C ASN A 669 29.02 -12.67 -25.30
N GLU A 670 28.55 -12.57 -26.54
CA GLU A 670 27.39 -13.30 -27.10
C GLU A 670 27.62 -14.80 -27.39
N ASP A 671 28.83 -15.35 -27.14
CA ASP A 671 29.25 -16.66 -27.65
C ASP A 671 28.55 -17.90 -27.05
N LYS A 672 27.58 -17.73 -26.14
CA LYS A 672 26.75 -18.83 -25.61
C LYS A 672 25.30 -18.40 -25.44
N THR A 673 24.56 -18.35 -26.54
CA THR A 673 23.09 -18.28 -26.50
C THR A 673 22.54 -19.59 -25.94
N VAL A 674 21.92 -19.53 -24.75
CA VAL A 674 20.92 -20.54 -24.35
C VAL A 674 19.58 -20.04 -24.92
N ASN A 675 19.24 -20.49 -26.12
CA ASN A 675 17.90 -20.32 -26.65
C ASN A 675 16.98 -21.30 -25.92
N ILE A 676 16.05 -20.76 -25.13
CA ILE A 676 14.95 -21.56 -24.57
C ILE A 676 13.83 -21.55 -25.60
N GLU A 677 13.90 -22.44 -26.59
CA GLU A 677 12.79 -22.66 -27.51
C GLU A 677 11.66 -23.45 -26.82
N VAL A 678 10.42 -23.08 -27.14
CA VAL A 678 9.20 -23.75 -26.65
C VAL A 678 8.63 -24.54 -27.80
N ASN A 679 8.52 -25.86 -27.65
CA ASN A 679 7.64 -26.66 -28.50
C ASN A 679 6.40 -27.00 -27.67
N SER A 680 5.22 -26.65 -28.17
CA SER A 680 3.95 -26.63 -27.43
C SER A 680 3.36 -28.02 -27.12
N ALA A 681 4.06 -29.11 -27.43
CA ALA A 681 3.48 -30.45 -27.39
C ALA A 681 4.20 -31.50 -26.51
N GLN A 682 5.44 -31.29 -26.05
CA GLN A 682 6.13 -32.31 -25.22
C GLN A 682 7.06 -31.69 -24.17
N THR A 683 6.98 -32.26 -22.97
CA THR A 683 7.76 -31.94 -21.75
C THR A 683 9.22 -32.39 -21.88
N THR A 684 9.94 -31.90 -22.88
CA THR A 684 11.37 -32.24 -23.08
C THR A 684 12.17 -30.99 -23.45
N ILE A 685 13.22 -30.72 -22.66
CA ILE A 685 14.16 -29.62 -22.87
C ILE A 685 15.26 -30.11 -23.83
N SER A 686 15.39 -29.48 -24.99
CA SER A 686 16.54 -29.71 -25.89
C SER A 686 17.41 -28.47 -25.96
N THR A 687 18.71 -28.65 -25.75
CA THR A 687 19.74 -27.60 -25.82
C THR A 687 20.42 -27.70 -27.19
N THR A 688 20.28 -26.67 -28.02
CA THR A 688 20.97 -26.62 -29.32
C THR A 688 21.96 -25.45 -29.31
N THR A 689 23.22 -25.73 -29.66
CA THR A 689 24.30 -24.73 -29.75
C THR A 689 24.55 -24.44 -31.22
N THR A 690 24.43 -23.19 -31.66
CA THR A 690 24.82 -22.75 -33.02
C THR A 690 26.01 -21.81 -32.91
N SER A 691 27.14 -22.17 -33.53
CA SER A 691 28.30 -21.29 -33.66
C SER A 691 28.23 -20.53 -34.99
N THR A 692 28.20 -19.21 -34.96
CA THR A 692 28.43 -18.37 -36.14
C THR A 692 29.82 -17.76 -36.05
N ASN A 693 30.80 -18.38 -36.71
CA ASN A 693 32.11 -17.79 -36.93
C ASN A 693 32.02 -16.75 -38.05
N SER A 694 32.28 -15.48 -37.74
CA SER A 694 32.80 -14.52 -38.72
C SER A 694 33.88 -13.67 -38.09
N PRO A 695 35.09 -13.61 -38.67
CA PRO A 695 36.15 -12.76 -38.18
C PRO A 695 36.06 -11.42 -38.91
N ASP A 696 35.72 -10.32 -38.22
CA ASP A 696 36.41 -9.05 -38.50
C ASP A 696 36.05 -7.88 -37.57
N LYS A 697 37.11 -7.08 -37.32
CA LYS A 697 37.21 -5.75 -36.70
C LYS A 697 37.09 -5.65 -35.18
N LYS A 698 38.27 -5.53 -34.56
CA LYS A 698 38.50 -4.85 -33.27
C LYS A 698 37.86 -3.45 -33.30
N GLN A 699 36.63 -3.33 -32.82
CA GLN A 699 36.06 -2.05 -32.38
C GLN A 699 36.48 -1.78 -30.92
N PRO A 700 36.73 -0.52 -30.53
CA PRO A 700 37.12 -0.19 -29.17
C PRO A 700 35.99 -0.54 -28.18
N SER A 701 36.39 -1.07 -27.03
CA SER A 701 35.58 -1.61 -25.93
C SER A 701 34.72 -0.54 -25.21
N GLY A 702 33.64 -0.08 -25.84
CA GLY A 702 32.64 0.79 -25.22
C GLY A 702 31.38 0.02 -24.84
N ILE A 703 30.92 0.14 -23.59
CA ILE A 703 29.61 -0.33 -23.13
C ILE A 703 28.53 0.45 -23.91
N ASN A 704 27.95 -0.15 -24.96
CA ASN A 704 26.96 0.50 -25.82
C ASN A 704 25.58 0.62 -25.12
N ASN A 705 25.00 1.83 -25.15
CA ASN A 705 23.60 2.21 -24.96
C ASN A 705 22.67 1.16 -24.32
N ILE A 706 22.64 1.09 -22.98
CA ILE A 706 21.58 0.36 -22.26
C ILE A 706 20.26 1.09 -22.49
N VAL A 707 19.42 0.57 -23.38
CA VAL A 707 18.05 1.06 -23.58
C VAL A 707 17.10 0.24 -22.72
N ARG A 708 16.55 0.88 -21.69
CA ARG A 708 15.45 0.35 -20.88
C ARG A 708 14.14 0.50 -21.65
N GLY A 709 13.45 -0.59 -21.90
CA GLY A 709 12.17 -0.55 -22.61
C GLY A 709 10.97 -0.35 -21.69
N PHE A 710 9.82 -0.04 -22.31
CA PHE A 710 8.55 0.23 -21.63
C PHE A 710 8.04 -0.98 -20.81
N GLU A 711 8.49 -2.20 -21.12
CA GLU A 711 8.15 -3.42 -20.40
C GLU A 711 8.50 -3.36 -18.90
N LEU A 712 9.52 -2.59 -18.51
CA LEU A 712 9.92 -2.43 -17.10
C LEU A 712 8.84 -1.75 -16.26
N ARG A 713 7.94 -0.99 -16.88
CA ARG A 713 6.78 -0.34 -16.23
C ARG A 713 5.65 -1.32 -15.94
N MET A 714 5.74 -2.54 -16.47
CA MET A 714 4.86 -3.68 -16.20
C MET A 714 3.39 -3.51 -16.61
N PHE A 715 3.07 -2.52 -17.46
CA PHE A 715 1.70 -2.34 -17.98
C PHE A 715 1.26 -3.43 -18.96
N GLY A 716 2.22 -4.11 -19.61
CA GLY A 716 1.93 -5.11 -20.63
C GLY A 716 1.50 -6.48 -20.08
N ILE A 717 1.59 -6.68 -18.75
CA ILE A 717 1.27 -7.96 -18.12
C ILE A 717 -0.13 -8.42 -18.51
N ASN A 718 -0.18 -9.60 -19.10
CA ASN A 718 -1.43 -10.26 -19.43
C ASN A 718 -1.43 -11.74 -19.07
N TYR A 719 -2.63 -12.23 -18.81
CA TYR A 719 -2.97 -13.61 -18.49
C TYR A 719 -3.81 -14.28 -19.59
N ARG A 720 -3.73 -13.77 -20.84
CA ARG A 720 -4.37 -14.36 -22.03
C ARG A 720 -4.11 -15.86 -22.16
N GLY A 721 -5.17 -16.65 -22.31
CA GLY A 721 -5.08 -18.11 -22.41
C GLY A 721 -5.01 -18.85 -21.07
N SER A 722 -5.06 -18.15 -19.92
CA SER A 722 -5.14 -18.80 -18.62
C SER A 722 -6.42 -19.65 -18.49
N SER A 723 -6.29 -20.78 -17.79
CA SER A 723 -7.40 -21.69 -17.46
C SER A 723 -8.62 -21.00 -16.81
N ILE A 724 -8.39 -19.91 -16.07
CA ILE A 724 -9.41 -19.12 -15.38
C ILE A 724 -9.86 -17.87 -16.13
N VAL A 725 -9.34 -17.61 -17.33
CA VAL A 725 -9.73 -16.47 -18.18
C VAL A 725 -10.77 -16.92 -19.21
N LEU A 726 -11.70 -16.02 -19.57
CA LEU A 726 -12.70 -16.22 -20.62
C LEU A 726 -12.76 -15.00 -21.55
N ASP A 727 -12.55 -15.17 -22.85
CA ASP A 727 -12.67 -14.10 -23.83
C ASP A 727 -13.55 -14.57 -25.00
N GLU A 728 -14.78 -14.06 -25.07
CA GLU A 728 -15.78 -14.42 -26.10
C GLU A 728 -15.75 -13.48 -27.31
N VAL A 729 -14.92 -12.44 -27.28
CA VAL A 729 -14.76 -11.48 -28.37
C VAL A 729 -13.58 -11.86 -29.24
N ALA A 730 -12.46 -12.24 -28.63
CA ALA A 730 -11.23 -12.62 -29.31
C ALA A 730 -10.53 -13.75 -28.56
N PRO A 731 -11.06 -15.00 -28.63
CA PRO A 731 -10.42 -16.15 -28.00
C PRO A 731 -8.97 -16.29 -28.52
N PRO A 732 -7.97 -16.48 -27.63
CA PRO A 732 -6.58 -16.51 -28.06
C PRO A 732 -6.31 -17.69 -29.00
N ALA A 733 -5.71 -17.40 -30.16
CA ALA A 733 -5.21 -18.42 -31.08
C ALA A 733 -3.85 -19.00 -30.63
N GLU A 734 -3.02 -18.23 -29.90
CA GLU A 734 -1.72 -18.65 -29.36
C GLU A 734 -1.35 -17.94 -28.03
N VAL A 735 -0.42 -18.53 -27.27
CA VAL A 735 0.18 -17.93 -26.06
C VAL A 735 1.16 -16.82 -26.47
N LEU A 736 0.70 -15.58 -26.40
CA LEU A 736 1.51 -14.40 -26.69
C LEU A 736 2.51 -14.10 -25.55
N ASP A 737 3.61 -13.44 -25.91
CA ASP A 737 4.56 -12.86 -24.95
C ASP A 737 3.79 -11.95 -23.95
N PRO A 738 3.91 -12.18 -22.64
CA PRO A 738 3.13 -11.50 -21.62
C PRO A 738 3.43 -10.00 -21.48
N TYR A 739 4.33 -9.43 -22.28
CA TYR A 739 4.58 -7.98 -22.34
C TYR A 739 4.46 -7.38 -23.75
N LYS A 740 4.33 -8.19 -24.82
CA LYS A 740 4.18 -7.66 -26.18
C LYS A 740 2.70 -7.57 -26.55
N MET A 741 2.14 -6.37 -26.39
CA MET A 741 0.82 -6.02 -26.91
C MET A 741 0.95 -4.85 -27.87
N SER A 742 0.19 -4.88 -28.97
CA SER A 742 0.13 -3.72 -29.87
C SER A 742 -0.58 -2.57 -29.15
N PRO A 743 -0.07 -1.32 -29.18
CA PRO A 743 -0.73 -0.18 -28.55
C PRO A 743 -2.16 0.09 -29.05
N GLU A 744 -2.52 -0.43 -30.23
CA GLU A 744 -3.83 -0.27 -30.85
C GLU A 744 -4.75 -1.49 -30.64
N GLU A 745 -4.24 -2.58 -30.04
CA GLU A 745 -5.05 -3.77 -29.79
C GLU A 745 -6.15 -3.46 -28.75
N PRO A 746 -7.40 -3.92 -28.98
CA PRO A 746 -8.45 -3.92 -27.97
C PRO A 746 -8.02 -4.59 -26.66
N VAL A 747 -8.67 -4.20 -25.57
CA VAL A 747 -8.55 -4.90 -24.28
C VAL A 747 -9.08 -6.31 -24.42
N ARG A 748 -8.33 -7.30 -23.94
CA ARG A 748 -8.69 -8.72 -24.01
C ARG A 748 -8.77 -9.38 -22.66
N GLY A 749 -9.42 -10.55 -22.64
CA GLY A 749 -9.42 -11.42 -21.47
C GLY A 749 -7.99 -11.79 -21.07
N GLY A 750 -7.65 -11.50 -19.82
CA GLY A 750 -6.35 -11.70 -19.21
C GLY A 750 -5.52 -10.41 -19.10
N ASP A 751 -5.83 -9.36 -19.85
CA ASP A 751 -5.04 -8.14 -19.83
C ASP A 751 -5.18 -7.39 -18.51
N ARG A 752 -4.20 -6.54 -18.19
CA ARG A 752 -4.36 -5.50 -17.18
C ARG A 752 -5.61 -4.66 -17.49
N ALA A 753 -6.46 -4.43 -16.48
CA ALA A 753 -7.64 -3.57 -16.62
C ALA A 753 -7.23 -2.07 -16.77
N PRO A 754 -7.68 -1.38 -17.83
CA PRO A 754 -7.52 0.08 -17.99
C PRO A 754 -8.18 0.92 -16.88
N GLU A 755 -7.61 2.09 -16.59
CA GLU A 755 -8.32 3.16 -15.86
C GLU A 755 -9.39 3.82 -16.75
N ALA A 756 -10.48 4.27 -16.13
CA ALA A 756 -11.40 5.26 -16.67
C ALA A 756 -11.81 6.25 -15.56
N PRO A 757 -11.32 7.50 -15.58
CA PRO A 757 -11.74 8.56 -14.66
C PRO A 757 -13.05 9.23 -15.13
N ASP A 758 -13.47 10.26 -14.41
CA ASP A 758 -14.62 11.10 -14.73
C ASP A 758 -15.96 10.33 -14.78
N LEU A 759 -16.10 9.31 -13.93
CA LEU A 759 -17.33 8.57 -13.75
C LEU A 759 -18.21 9.27 -12.72
N LYS A 760 -19.43 9.63 -13.08
CA LYS A 760 -20.38 10.26 -12.14
C LYS A 760 -21.32 9.21 -11.54
N ILE A 761 -21.35 9.07 -10.23
CA ILE A 761 -22.29 8.17 -9.54
C ILE A 761 -23.72 8.71 -9.68
N LEU A 762 -24.67 7.85 -10.08
CA LEU A 762 -26.05 8.26 -10.44
C LEU A 762 -27.08 8.18 -9.29
N HIS A 763 -26.70 7.63 -8.15
CA HIS A 763 -27.59 7.44 -6.98
C HIS A 763 -27.47 8.52 -5.90
N GLU A 764 -26.56 9.49 -6.06
CA GLU A 764 -26.36 10.58 -5.11
C GLU A 764 -26.91 11.92 -5.65
N ASN A 765 -27.77 12.60 -4.87
CA ASN A 765 -28.34 13.92 -5.20
C ASN A 765 -27.34 15.09 -5.03
N SER A 766 -26.03 14.82 -5.05
CA SER A 766 -24.97 15.83 -4.95
C SER A 766 -24.31 16.08 -6.31
N SER A 767 -23.98 17.33 -6.58
CA SER A 767 -23.22 17.78 -7.76
C SER A 767 -21.78 17.24 -7.82
N ASP A 768 -21.31 16.51 -6.79
CA ASP A 768 -19.88 16.29 -6.52
C ASP A 768 -19.41 14.81 -6.63
N GLY A 769 -20.28 13.87 -7.03
CA GLY A 769 -20.02 12.42 -7.02
C GLY A 769 -19.14 11.89 -8.17
N ILE A 770 -17.99 12.50 -8.46
CA ILE A 770 -17.03 12.00 -9.46
C ILE A 770 -16.12 10.92 -8.85
N THR A 771 -15.93 9.81 -9.56
CA THR A 771 -15.09 8.67 -9.20
C THR A 771 -14.30 8.15 -10.42
N SER A 772 -13.51 7.08 -10.24
CA SER A 772 -12.81 6.36 -11.31
C SER A 772 -12.97 4.85 -11.15
N LEU A 773 -12.63 4.06 -12.18
CA LEU A 773 -12.63 2.60 -12.05
C LEU A 773 -11.60 2.12 -11.01
N PHE A 774 -10.44 2.77 -10.88
CA PHE A 774 -9.46 2.34 -9.85
C PHE A 774 -9.91 2.64 -8.42
N GLU A 775 -10.80 3.61 -8.20
CA GLU A 775 -11.47 3.79 -6.89
C GLU A 775 -12.53 2.71 -6.64
N ILE A 776 -13.12 2.16 -7.70
CA ILE A 776 -14.18 1.13 -7.61
C ILE A 776 -13.60 -0.28 -7.48
N PHE A 777 -12.43 -0.56 -8.05
CA PHE A 777 -11.79 -1.88 -7.95
C PHE A 777 -11.46 -2.25 -6.50
N ASP A 778 -11.59 -3.54 -6.18
CA ASP A 778 -11.41 -4.05 -4.83
C ASP A 778 -10.54 -5.31 -4.83
N THR A 779 -9.68 -5.45 -3.83
CA THR A 779 -8.71 -6.56 -3.74
C THR A 779 -9.31 -7.86 -3.21
N THR A 780 -10.60 -7.88 -2.90
CA THR A 780 -11.33 -9.05 -2.36
C THR A 780 -12.52 -9.48 -3.23
N LYS A 781 -13.05 -8.59 -4.07
CA LYS A 781 -14.19 -8.83 -4.94
C LYS A 781 -13.81 -8.74 -6.42
N HIS A 782 -14.41 -9.60 -7.24
CA HIS A 782 -14.46 -9.36 -8.68
C HIS A 782 -15.39 -8.17 -8.95
N THR A 783 -15.12 -7.40 -10.00
CA THR A 783 -15.93 -6.26 -10.42
C THR A 783 -16.47 -6.52 -11.83
N ALA A 784 -17.77 -6.72 -11.97
CA ALA A 784 -18.45 -6.90 -13.25
C ALA A 784 -18.89 -5.54 -13.80
N LEU A 785 -18.20 -5.06 -14.84
CA LEU A 785 -18.56 -3.87 -15.61
C LEU A 785 -19.63 -4.26 -16.63
N VAL A 786 -20.83 -3.71 -16.48
CA VAL A 786 -21.99 -4.00 -17.34
C VAL A 786 -22.16 -2.84 -18.31
N PHE A 787 -21.87 -3.09 -19.58
CA PHE A 787 -22.16 -2.19 -20.70
C PHE A 787 -23.41 -2.69 -21.41
N PHE A 788 -24.35 -1.80 -21.72
CA PHE A 788 -25.66 -2.20 -22.23
C PHE A 788 -26.18 -1.25 -23.31
N LYS A 789 -27.12 -1.74 -24.12
CA LYS A 789 -27.90 -0.97 -25.09
C LYS A 789 -29.39 -0.87 -24.74
N SER A 790 -29.86 -1.70 -23.80
CA SER A 790 -31.26 -1.69 -23.35
C SER A 790 -31.35 -1.91 -21.83
N PRO A 791 -32.37 -1.37 -21.15
CA PRO A 791 -32.63 -1.65 -19.74
C PRO A 791 -32.84 -3.14 -19.42
N LEU A 792 -33.41 -3.91 -20.36
CA LEU A 792 -33.63 -5.35 -20.20
C LEU A 792 -32.31 -6.12 -20.05
N ALA A 793 -31.28 -5.74 -20.81
CA ALA A 793 -29.95 -6.33 -20.73
C ALA A 793 -29.39 -6.27 -19.29
N ILE A 794 -29.56 -5.11 -18.65
CA ILE A 794 -29.05 -4.87 -17.29
C ILE A 794 -29.71 -5.81 -16.29
N GLN A 795 -31.02 -6.01 -16.38
CA GLN A 795 -31.77 -6.89 -15.47
C GLN A 795 -31.34 -8.35 -15.60
N GLU A 796 -31.19 -8.84 -16.84
CA GLU A 796 -30.77 -10.21 -17.12
C GLU A 796 -29.34 -10.49 -16.62
N PHE A 797 -28.39 -9.59 -16.93
CA PHE A 797 -27.02 -9.73 -16.43
C PHE A 797 -26.93 -9.60 -14.91
N SER A 798 -27.69 -8.68 -14.31
CA SER A 798 -27.70 -8.51 -12.86
C SER A 798 -28.23 -9.74 -12.13
N ARG A 799 -29.28 -10.39 -12.68
CA ARG A 799 -29.81 -11.66 -12.15
C ARG A 799 -28.79 -12.78 -12.29
N ALA A 800 -28.09 -12.88 -13.42
CA ALA A 800 -27.03 -13.87 -13.62
C ALA A 800 -25.86 -13.67 -12.63
N LEU A 801 -25.42 -12.43 -12.45
CA LEU A 801 -24.37 -12.03 -11.50
C LEU A 801 -24.83 -12.17 -10.03
N ALA A 802 -26.11 -12.35 -9.75
CA ALA A 802 -26.63 -12.70 -8.43
C ALA A 802 -26.32 -14.11 -7.98
N ASN A 803 -26.05 -15.02 -8.91
CA ASN A 803 -25.73 -16.41 -8.61
C ASN A 803 -24.27 -16.63 -8.19
N TYR A 804 -23.45 -15.58 -8.15
CA TYR A 804 -22.09 -15.64 -7.63
C TYR A 804 -22.10 -15.74 -6.11
N PRO A 805 -21.10 -16.40 -5.49
CA PRO A 805 -21.06 -16.50 -4.03
C PRO A 805 -21.13 -15.14 -3.34
N ASN A 806 -21.91 -15.06 -2.25
CA ASN A 806 -22.09 -13.78 -1.55
C ASN A 806 -20.73 -13.20 -1.11
N GLY A 807 -20.57 -11.89 -1.34
CA GLY A 807 -19.38 -11.12 -1.00
C GLY A 807 -18.21 -11.24 -1.97
N THR A 808 -18.37 -11.88 -3.15
CA THR A 808 -17.26 -12.08 -4.12
C THR A 808 -17.38 -11.28 -5.41
N MET A 809 -18.50 -10.58 -5.63
CA MET A 809 -18.80 -9.85 -6.88
C MET A 809 -19.42 -8.49 -6.58
N ARG A 810 -18.89 -7.45 -7.21
CA ARG A 810 -19.46 -6.10 -7.31
C ARG A 810 -19.94 -5.87 -8.73
N ILE A 811 -21.12 -5.30 -8.91
CA ILE A 811 -21.70 -4.99 -10.22
C ILE A 811 -21.57 -3.48 -10.43
N VAL A 812 -21.04 -3.07 -11.58
CA VAL A 812 -20.91 -1.67 -11.97
C VAL A 812 -21.62 -1.48 -13.30
N VAL A 813 -22.76 -0.80 -13.29
CA VAL A 813 -23.50 -0.46 -14.51
C VAL A 813 -22.95 0.85 -15.04
N ILE A 814 -22.42 0.81 -16.26
CA ILE A 814 -21.79 1.97 -16.88
C ILE A 814 -22.72 2.52 -17.95
N HIS A 815 -23.29 3.68 -17.68
CA HIS A 815 -24.14 4.42 -18.61
C HIS A 815 -23.27 5.21 -19.60
N PRO A 816 -23.62 5.22 -20.90
CA PRO A 816 -22.86 5.97 -21.91
C PRO A 816 -23.05 7.48 -21.74
N GLN A 817 -22.12 8.24 -22.31
CA GLN A 817 -22.18 9.71 -22.31
C GLN A 817 -23.53 10.22 -22.83
N GLY A 818 -24.16 11.14 -22.10
CA GLY A 818 -25.45 11.73 -22.47
C GLY A 818 -26.68 10.91 -22.08
N SER A 819 -26.53 9.74 -21.45
CA SER A 819 -27.67 8.99 -20.90
C SER A 819 -28.39 9.78 -19.81
N THR A 820 -29.72 9.74 -19.82
CA THR A 820 -30.61 10.36 -18.81
C THR A 820 -31.53 9.35 -18.13
N GLU A 821 -31.59 8.11 -18.64
CA GLU A 821 -32.44 7.05 -18.11
C GLU A 821 -31.76 6.32 -16.96
N ARG A 822 -32.49 6.14 -15.84
CA ARG A 822 -32.05 5.26 -14.74
C ARG A 822 -32.68 3.89 -14.90
N VAL A 823 -31.94 2.84 -14.56
CA VAL A 823 -32.44 1.47 -14.59
C VAL A 823 -32.40 0.88 -13.19
N LEU A 824 -33.57 0.63 -12.60
CA LEU A 824 -33.67 -0.03 -11.30
C LEU A 824 -33.27 -1.50 -11.43
N ILE A 825 -32.30 -1.95 -10.63
CA ILE A 825 -31.92 -3.36 -10.51
C ILE A 825 -32.63 -3.95 -9.29
N ASP A 826 -33.61 -4.83 -9.52
CA ASP A 826 -34.34 -5.52 -8.45
C ASP A 826 -33.49 -6.61 -7.77
N GLY A 827 -33.63 -6.74 -6.44
CA GLY A 827 -33.38 -8.00 -5.73
C GLY A 827 -31.97 -8.27 -5.18
N LYS A 828 -31.14 -7.25 -4.90
CA LYS A 828 -29.90 -7.41 -4.12
C LYS A 828 -29.82 -6.42 -2.95
N GLN A 829 -29.05 -6.76 -1.92
CA GLN A 829 -28.76 -5.86 -0.80
C GLN A 829 -28.08 -4.58 -1.29
N GLU A 830 -28.40 -3.44 -0.68
CA GLU A 830 -27.71 -2.16 -0.90
C GLU A 830 -26.20 -2.34 -0.73
N GLY A 831 -25.39 -1.90 -1.71
CA GLY A 831 -23.92 -1.85 -1.62
C GLY A 831 -23.11 -2.67 -2.63
N ASP A 832 -23.74 -3.65 -3.31
CA ASP A 832 -23.04 -4.50 -4.30
C ASP A 832 -23.27 -4.06 -5.76
N VAL A 833 -24.06 -3.01 -5.98
CA VAL A 833 -24.33 -2.43 -7.31
C VAL A 833 -23.96 -0.95 -7.29
N VAL A 834 -23.17 -0.51 -8.26
CA VAL A 834 -22.81 0.89 -8.47
C VAL A 834 -23.25 1.31 -9.87
N GLU A 835 -24.05 2.36 -9.98
CA GLU A 835 -24.41 2.94 -11.28
C GLU A 835 -23.61 4.23 -11.51
N VAL A 836 -22.91 4.27 -12.65
CA VAL A 836 -22.07 5.40 -13.03
C VAL A 836 -22.37 5.86 -14.45
N LEU A 837 -22.26 7.16 -14.68
CA LEU A 837 -22.27 7.79 -15.99
C LEU A 837 -20.84 8.06 -16.45
N ASP A 838 -20.47 7.51 -17.62
CA ASP A 838 -19.19 7.74 -18.27
C ASP A 838 -19.16 9.11 -18.96
N THR A 839 -18.95 10.17 -18.17
CA THR A 839 -19.19 11.56 -18.62
C THR A 839 -18.27 12.01 -19.75
N LYS A 840 -17.10 11.36 -19.90
CA LYS A 840 -16.08 11.63 -20.91
C LYS A 840 -15.86 10.48 -21.91
N GLY A 841 -16.61 9.39 -21.78
CA GLY A 841 -16.51 8.23 -22.68
C GLY A 841 -15.22 7.40 -22.50
N HIS A 842 -14.53 7.53 -21.35
CA HIS A 842 -13.26 6.86 -21.10
C HIS A 842 -13.44 5.35 -20.91
N ALA A 843 -14.50 4.94 -20.21
CA ALA A 843 -14.78 3.52 -19.98
C ALA A 843 -15.21 2.84 -21.27
N TYR A 844 -16.20 3.40 -21.98
CA TYR A 844 -16.64 2.88 -23.28
C TYR A 844 -15.50 2.89 -24.32
N GLY A 845 -14.71 3.96 -24.38
CA GLY A 845 -13.61 4.12 -25.35
C GLY A 845 -12.39 3.24 -25.10
N SER A 846 -12.22 2.73 -23.87
CA SER A 846 -11.12 1.83 -23.52
C SER A 846 -11.54 0.36 -23.60
N TYR A 847 -12.70 0.03 -23.02
CA TYR A 847 -13.14 -1.36 -22.85
C TYR A 847 -13.93 -1.92 -24.03
N LEU A 848 -14.62 -1.07 -24.82
CA LEU A 848 -15.40 -1.52 -25.98
C LEU A 848 -14.76 -1.17 -27.32
N ARG A 849 -13.52 -0.67 -27.32
CA ARG A 849 -12.78 -0.39 -28.55
C ARG A 849 -12.61 -1.68 -29.37
N GLY A 850 -13.06 -1.67 -30.62
CA GLY A 850 -12.94 -2.82 -31.52
C GLY A 850 -13.79 -4.02 -31.14
N VAL A 851 -14.69 -3.89 -30.15
CA VAL A 851 -15.63 -4.94 -29.76
C VAL A 851 -16.93 -4.75 -30.52
N ASP A 852 -17.25 -5.67 -31.43
CA ASP A 852 -18.57 -5.68 -32.07
C ASP A 852 -19.63 -6.17 -31.06
N SER A 853 -20.35 -5.20 -30.52
CA SER A 853 -21.45 -5.43 -29.58
C SER A 853 -22.73 -5.98 -30.22
N ASN A 854 -22.69 -6.35 -31.51
CA ASN A 854 -23.77 -7.03 -32.25
C ASN A 854 -23.42 -8.49 -32.62
N ALA A 855 -22.20 -8.97 -32.36
CA ALA A 855 -21.75 -10.29 -32.81
C ALA A 855 -22.14 -11.40 -31.82
N VAL A 856 -23.26 -12.09 -32.07
CA VAL A 856 -23.71 -13.28 -31.32
C VAL A 856 -22.79 -14.48 -31.59
N VAL A 857 -22.27 -15.12 -30.54
CA VAL A 857 -21.56 -16.40 -30.67
C VAL A 857 -22.60 -17.51 -30.56
N ALA A 858 -22.75 -18.30 -31.63
CA ALA A 858 -23.56 -19.51 -31.58
C ALA A 858 -22.88 -20.52 -30.64
N SER A 859 -23.41 -20.71 -29.43
CA SER A 859 -23.00 -21.82 -28.57
C SER A 859 -23.69 -23.10 -29.00
N GLU A 860 -22.93 -24.20 -29.11
CA GLU A 860 -23.48 -25.55 -29.32
C GLU A 860 -24.60 -25.84 -28.31
N GLY A 861 -25.83 -25.96 -28.81
CA GLY A 861 -26.96 -26.54 -28.07
C GLY A 861 -27.79 -25.60 -27.18
N ALA A 862 -27.54 -24.28 -27.15
CA ALA A 862 -28.39 -23.34 -26.42
C ALA A 862 -28.86 -22.18 -27.31
N VAL A 863 -30.16 -21.91 -27.31
CA VAL A 863 -30.77 -20.73 -27.95
C VAL A 863 -30.30 -19.50 -27.16
N SER A 864 -29.25 -18.80 -27.60
CA SER A 864 -28.87 -17.52 -26.98
C SER A 864 -29.80 -16.42 -27.51
N GLN A 865 -30.51 -15.77 -26.59
CA GLN A 865 -31.18 -14.50 -26.90
C GLN A 865 -30.11 -13.40 -26.84
N ASP A 866 -29.95 -12.64 -27.93
CA ASP A 866 -29.11 -11.44 -27.91
C ASP A 866 -29.70 -10.45 -26.89
N THR A 867 -29.02 -10.30 -25.77
CA THR A 867 -29.45 -9.40 -24.68
C THR A 867 -29.08 -7.95 -24.96
N GLY A 868 -28.24 -7.66 -25.97
CA GLY A 868 -27.83 -6.30 -26.33
C GLY A 868 -26.85 -5.64 -25.33
N GLY A 869 -25.97 -6.40 -24.68
CA GLY A 869 -24.96 -5.89 -23.75
C GLY A 869 -23.71 -6.76 -23.62
N ILE A 870 -22.67 -6.22 -22.97
CA ILE A 870 -21.39 -6.88 -22.72
C ILE A 870 -21.04 -6.75 -21.24
N VAL A 871 -20.61 -7.84 -20.63
CA VAL A 871 -20.08 -7.83 -19.26
C VAL A 871 -18.59 -8.10 -19.29
N ILE A 872 -17.82 -7.22 -18.65
CA ILE A 872 -16.39 -7.39 -18.45
C ILE A 872 -16.13 -7.59 -16.97
N VAL A 873 -15.60 -8.75 -16.60
CA VAL A 873 -15.31 -9.07 -15.21
C VAL A 873 -13.84 -8.79 -14.91
N ILE A 874 -13.59 -7.85 -14.01
CA ILE A 874 -12.26 -7.53 -13.48
C ILE A 874 -12.01 -8.34 -12.22
N ARG A 875 -10.85 -8.96 -12.12
CA ARG A 875 -10.43 -9.76 -10.97
C ARG A 875 -9.89 -8.89 -9.84
N PRO A 876 -9.79 -9.42 -8.62
CA PRO A 876 -9.23 -8.69 -7.48
C PRO A 876 -7.77 -8.23 -7.65
N ASP A 877 -7.03 -8.82 -8.59
CA ASP A 877 -5.66 -8.40 -8.95
C ASP A 877 -5.61 -7.37 -10.09
N GLY A 878 -6.75 -6.79 -10.46
CA GLY A 878 -6.88 -5.73 -11.46
C GLY A 878 -6.58 -6.18 -12.90
N HIS A 879 -6.83 -7.45 -13.21
CA HIS A 879 -6.77 -8.00 -14.58
C HIS A 879 -8.17 -8.38 -15.05
N VAL A 880 -8.41 -8.33 -16.36
CA VAL A 880 -9.65 -8.75 -17.00
C VAL A 880 -9.76 -10.27 -16.88
N GLY A 881 -10.68 -10.77 -16.06
CA GLY A 881 -10.98 -12.19 -15.91
C GLY A 881 -11.88 -12.70 -17.03
N ALA A 882 -12.87 -11.90 -17.43
CA ALA A 882 -13.77 -12.27 -18.52
C ALA A 882 -14.24 -11.10 -19.39
N ILE A 883 -14.48 -11.37 -20.66
CA ILE A 883 -15.29 -10.55 -21.57
C ILE A 883 -16.37 -11.46 -22.15
N VAL A 884 -17.64 -11.21 -21.79
CA VAL A 884 -18.77 -12.07 -22.15
C VAL A 884 -19.92 -11.28 -22.75
N LYS A 885 -20.64 -11.92 -23.69
CA LYS A 885 -21.69 -11.27 -24.49
C LYS A 885 -23.12 -11.64 -24.08
N ASP A 886 -23.28 -12.65 -23.24
CA ASP A 886 -24.58 -13.15 -22.82
C ASP A 886 -24.57 -13.70 -21.38
N VAL A 887 -25.76 -13.95 -20.84
CA VAL A 887 -25.96 -14.53 -19.50
C VAL A 887 -25.28 -15.89 -19.36
N ALA A 888 -25.23 -16.68 -20.44
CA ALA A 888 -24.55 -17.97 -20.42
C ALA A 888 -23.04 -17.83 -20.24
N GLY A 889 -22.42 -16.77 -20.80
CA GLY A 889 -21.03 -16.42 -20.63
C GLY A 889 -20.70 -16.01 -19.20
N VAL A 890 -21.60 -15.26 -18.55
CA VAL A 890 -21.50 -14.97 -17.11
C VAL A 890 -21.45 -16.26 -16.28
N ASP A 891 -22.27 -17.27 -16.59
CA ASP A 891 -22.20 -18.56 -15.89
C ASP A 891 -20.96 -19.39 -16.29
N ARG A 892 -20.52 -19.35 -17.56
CA ARG A 892 -19.26 -19.99 -18.00
C ARG A 892 -18.06 -19.48 -17.21
N TYR A 893 -17.97 -18.17 -16.98
CA TYR A 893 -16.91 -17.59 -16.16
C TYR A 893 -17.04 -18.00 -14.69
N ARG A 894 -18.26 -17.97 -14.14
CA ARG A 894 -18.54 -18.44 -12.77
C ARG A 894 -18.00 -19.85 -12.58
N ARG A 895 -18.22 -20.74 -13.55
CA ARG A 895 -17.76 -22.12 -13.52
C ARG A 895 -16.26 -22.32 -13.69
N LYS A 896 -15.52 -21.33 -14.20
CA LYS A 896 -14.05 -21.39 -14.27
C LYS A 896 -13.40 -21.10 -12.93
N VAL A 897 -13.95 -20.14 -12.20
CA VAL A 897 -13.34 -19.58 -10.99
C VAL A 897 -13.93 -20.15 -9.71
N PHE A 898 -15.24 -20.37 -9.64
CA PHE A 898 -15.96 -20.65 -8.39
C PHE A 898 -16.45 -22.09 -8.24
N THR A 899 -16.58 -22.85 -9.33
CA THR A 899 -16.99 -24.27 -9.29
C THR A 899 -15.91 -25.14 -9.87
#